data_AF-A0A7H9HLM4-F1
#
_entry.id   AF-A0A7H9HLM4-F1
#
_cell.length_a   1.000
_cell.length_b   1.000
_cell.length_c   1.000
_cell.angle_alpha   90.00
_cell.angle_beta   90.00
_cell.angle_gamma   90.00
#
_symmetry.space_group_name_H-M   'P 1'
#
loop_
_entity.id
_entity.type
_entity.pdbx_description
1 polymer ?
#
loop_
_entity_poly.entity_id
_entity_poly.type
_entity_poly.pdbx_seq_one_letter_code
_entity_poly.pdbx_strand_id
1 'polypeptide(L)'
;MSRHLWPLKPPQTCKINDSTHGLANYEINNNGILQTISLPQANVLIMLTPGRVLAYNLKPMALVASHERTPESIEEFGLNRSITQSIALDEDVEGLNNQTQSNSLAWNQGKIVFYVVTDKSFLLTYQILKSSANMTTFKDYGIPVIDLAKLSQDLEQEYDDSVDDDILTVFEKGKTSKIIQNGYAVTKEKGFLQFLSVNQENLDELPVRRLELRLKVVLKFDYNIIDIISFKRRSDKDEKPEESLLVLFPHGLQLLNLVNFKLKDSSLVQLTNGSRICITQDQLLVVAQASDQNTVLINSIKIDKQKVDVAEFTVEGKLTACFGLKGKMALAFGDTVMYYNPQTNEFDYRFKVPFSIKICGKLNDETLILISNANVMYFMTQFGNALFSSAGDSELEEQSFSFDYSGFAYVDKLLVSASSSGEYQVWDLWEEAKQGFSDARSPVSYVLQNNKNDVAIYSPAKGSSATHDVMQIIKLPTRTINNCVPLIKVNSNNKLMVVYVSNKNILLIQNLETNVWYSFKEITILDMHWLSSTYLLCAIKRDDWTISVQCFRLHLQGLDSSDINKYRIWEYQLPASVERVKLQVNLFCKPKLLKLKSLENSDLDKYGEKFYKTAEVIITTGDKIIIFAILSILHPSGIHIIKKFHEHAKIAIPSPILAESIDWVTSFKDGFIYYFDNRIVKASEINGSGWTTTVLLENVERIIDVLSDEIYVISGHFKLFYKIDDLWEKQPPLLSIRLEDDYYPISVSPDATTTHGLSCVFHSDYSKLIIKHKIYLDQMISAKIAQNVSLQDISTEFRPIKHYNFALEKILSLKILANEPLDQIIELVKLCDSPQNWETSGFNPHSDMLEIISNCLRKIEAKHWNQLFSSLKMTPRELLTRCLEGNEAKIIGILLLVFLNYDVELVDDLKDDKIDENSDSTVPSETKDTAVADLIKDQEMMLKVLKLLVTSAANADDSTTAAESWDMCFQLIRLLKELDKQNKTQLVQEALQMFQ
;
A
#
# COMPACT_ATOMS: atom_id res chain seq x y z
N MET A 1 -10.41 3.77 1.34
CA MET A 1 -9.04 4.27 1.04
C MET A 1 -7.99 3.23 1.41
N SER A 2 -7.10 2.77 0.53
CA SER A 2 -6.21 1.60 0.79
C SER A 2 -5.35 1.66 2.09
N ARG A 3 -5.47 0.67 2.99
CA ARG A 3 -4.55 0.38 4.12
C ARG A 3 -3.65 -0.78 3.78
N HIS A 4 -2.40 -0.50 3.44
CA HIS A 4 -1.44 -1.55 3.14
C HIS A 4 -0.73 -2.05 4.39
N LEU A 5 -0.26 -3.30 4.29
CA LEU A 5 0.40 -4.04 5.35
C LEU A 5 1.72 -4.62 4.85
N TRP A 6 2.75 -4.57 5.70
CA TRP A 6 4.06 -5.20 5.43
C TRP A 6 4.62 -5.87 6.67
N PRO A 7 5.38 -6.97 6.55
CA PRO A 7 6.07 -7.55 7.69
C PRO A 7 7.13 -6.60 8.26
N LEU A 8 7.15 -6.49 9.59
CA LEU A 8 8.18 -5.73 10.31
C LEU A 8 9.49 -6.52 10.44
N LYS A 9 9.36 -7.82 10.67
CA LYS A 9 10.44 -8.79 10.89
C LYS A 9 9.93 -10.18 10.49
N PRO A 10 10.82 -11.17 10.33
CA PRO A 10 10.40 -12.56 10.17
C PRO A 10 9.52 -13.02 11.35
N PRO A 11 8.58 -13.94 11.10
CA PRO A 11 7.64 -14.39 12.12
C PRO A 11 8.33 -15.11 13.26
N GLN A 12 7.73 -15.03 14.44
CA GLN A 12 8.11 -15.89 15.56
C GLN A 12 7.34 -17.21 15.46
N THR A 13 8.04 -18.30 15.19
CA THR A 13 7.46 -19.64 15.18
C THR A 13 7.34 -20.19 16.60
N CYS A 14 6.14 -20.65 16.94
CA CYS A 14 5.79 -21.28 18.20
C CYS A 14 5.08 -22.61 17.92
N LYS A 15 4.96 -23.46 18.94
CA LYS A 15 4.23 -24.73 18.85
C LYS A 15 3.19 -24.82 19.95
N ILE A 16 2.02 -25.38 19.63
CA ILE A 16 1.03 -25.68 20.66
C ILE A 16 1.53 -26.81 21.56
N ASN A 17 1.01 -26.86 22.79
CA ASN A 17 1.34 -27.95 23.71
C ASN A 17 0.85 -29.30 23.17
N ASP A 18 1.63 -30.35 23.41
CA ASP A 18 1.25 -31.71 23.04
C ASP A 18 -0.05 -32.15 23.75
N SER A 19 -0.83 -32.98 23.07
CA SER A 19 -2.06 -33.56 23.61
C SER A 19 -1.77 -34.34 24.89
N THR A 20 -2.63 -34.19 25.89
CA THR A 20 -2.52 -34.99 27.13
C THR A 20 -3.12 -36.39 26.94
N HIS A 21 -4.09 -36.53 26.03
CA HIS A 21 -4.69 -37.79 25.63
C HIS A 21 -4.20 -38.17 24.23
N GLY A 22 -3.42 -39.25 24.13
CA GLY A 22 -3.00 -39.78 22.84
C GLY A 22 -4.17 -40.48 22.13
N LEU A 23 -4.59 -39.97 20.96
CA LEU A 23 -5.54 -40.66 20.07
C LEU A 23 -4.82 -41.76 19.25
N ALA A 24 -4.04 -42.61 19.94
CA ALA A 24 -3.18 -43.61 19.30
C ALA A 24 -3.93 -44.60 18.42
N ASN A 25 -5.22 -44.84 18.70
CA ASN A 25 -6.07 -45.77 17.94
C ASN A 25 -6.52 -45.26 16.57
N TYR A 26 -6.29 -43.98 16.23
CA TYR A 26 -6.85 -43.35 15.03
C TYR A 26 -5.81 -42.89 13.99
N GLU A 27 -4.49 -43.04 14.21
CA GLU A 27 -3.43 -42.46 13.34
C GLU A 27 -3.58 -40.94 13.07
N ILE A 28 -4.31 -40.20 13.91
CA ILE A 28 -4.58 -38.77 13.70
C ILE A 28 -3.59 -37.92 14.49
N ASN A 29 -2.96 -36.96 13.80
CA ASN A 29 -2.19 -35.90 14.44
C ASN A 29 -3.13 -34.89 15.15
N ASN A 30 -3.42 -35.09 16.44
CA ASN A 30 -4.23 -34.17 17.24
C ASN A 30 -3.54 -32.82 17.55
N ASN A 31 -2.27 -32.68 17.17
CA ASN A 31 -1.54 -31.43 17.26
C ASN A 31 -1.72 -30.54 16.02
N GLY A 32 -2.22 -31.06 14.90
CA GLY A 32 -2.44 -30.22 13.72
C GLY A 32 -3.49 -29.14 13.96
N ILE A 33 -3.16 -27.89 13.64
CA ILE A 33 -4.12 -26.78 13.73
C ILE A 33 -4.92 -26.76 12.43
N LEU A 34 -6.24 -26.90 12.52
CA LEU A 34 -7.14 -26.92 11.37
C LEU A 34 -7.57 -25.53 10.94
N GLN A 35 -7.89 -24.68 11.91
CA GLN A 35 -8.42 -23.34 11.67
C GLN A 35 -8.14 -22.45 12.89
N THR A 36 -7.98 -21.16 12.66
CA THR A 36 -7.89 -20.14 13.71
C THR A 36 -8.97 -19.08 13.51
N ILE A 37 -9.54 -18.60 14.61
CA ILE A 37 -10.46 -17.44 14.61
C ILE A 37 -10.08 -16.48 15.72
N SER A 38 -10.19 -15.18 15.47
CA SER A 38 -10.01 -14.16 16.48
C SER A 38 -11.35 -13.69 17.04
N LEU A 39 -11.36 -13.39 18.34
CA LEU A 39 -12.45 -12.79 19.10
C LEU A 39 -11.93 -11.48 19.74
N PRO A 40 -11.74 -10.40 18.94
CA PRO A 40 -11.13 -9.15 19.39
C PRO A 40 -11.79 -8.56 20.65
N GLN A 41 -13.10 -8.67 20.75
CA GLN A 41 -13.93 -8.19 21.87
C GLN A 41 -13.52 -8.78 23.24
N ALA A 42 -12.85 -9.93 23.25
CA ALA A 42 -12.32 -10.57 24.46
C ALA A 42 -10.79 -10.63 24.50
N ASN A 43 -10.09 -10.05 23.52
CA ASN A 43 -8.65 -10.23 23.34
C ASN A 43 -8.27 -11.73 23.22
N VAL A 44 -9.05 -12.53 22.48
CA VAL A 44 -8.87 -13.99 22.39
C VAL A 44 -8.64 -14.45 20.95
N LEU A 45 -7.80 -15.46 20.80
CA LEU A 45 -7.60 -16.26 19.59
C LEU A 45 -7.95 -17.71 19.89
N ILE A 46 -8.82 -18.32 19.09
CA ILE A 46 -9.14 -19.74 19.20
C ILE A 46 -8.36 -20.50 18.12
N MET A 47 -7.64 -21.54 18.54
CA MET A 47 -7.02 -22.52 17.65
C MET A 47 -7.79 -23.84 17.75
N LEU A 48 -8.27 -24.34 16.62
CA LEU A 48 -9.00 -25.59 16.51
C LEU A 48 -8.06 -26.71 16.06
N THR A 49 -8.07 -27.83 16.77
CA THR A 49 -7.43 -29.09 16.33
C THR A 49 -8.50 -30.18 16.15
N PRO A 50 -8.17 -31.36 15.58
CA PRO A 50 -9.14 -32.45 15.39
C PRO A 50 -9.91 -32.85 16.65
N GLY A 51 -9.29 -32.78 17.84
CA GLY A 51 -9.90 -33.15 19.12
C GLY A 51 -9.88 -32.05 20.18
N ARG A 52 -9.32 -30.86 19.91
CA ARG A 52 -9.15 -29.79 20.92
C ARG A 52 -9.63 -28.43 20.46
N VAL A 53 -10.03 -27.64 21.44
CA VAL A 53 -10.27 -26.20 21.32
C VAL A 53 -9.33 -25.50 22.28
N LEU A 54 -8.42 -24.70 21.75
CA LEU A 54 -7.43 -23.95 22.53
C LEU A 54 -7.76 -22.46 22.46
N ALA A 55 -7.96 -21.83 23.61
CA ALA A 55 -8.20 -20.40 23.71
C ALA A 55 -6.94 -19.70 24.22
N TYR A 56 -6.36 -18.87 23.35
CA TYR A 56 -5.22 -18.01 23.65
C TYR A 56 -5.72 -16.59 23.91
N ASN A 57 -5.16 -15.91 24.90
CA ASN A 57 -5.15 -14.46 24.92
C ASN A 57 -4.29 -13.96 23.74
N LEU A 58 -4.71 -12.92 23.03
CA LEU A 58 -4.05 -12.47 21.80
C LEU A 58 -2.89 -11.51 22.10
N LYS A 59 -3.11 -10.54 23.00
CA LYS A 59 -2.15 -9.49 23.36
C LYS A 59 -2.05 -9.39 24.89
N PRO A 60 -1.09 -10.05 25.56
CA PRO A 60 -0.01 -10.87 25.02
C PRO A 60 -0.49 -12.27 24.60
N MET A 61 0.25 -12.93 23.71
CA MET A 61 -0.08 -14.28 23.25
C MET A 61 0.16 -15.31 24.37
N ALA A 62 -0.90 -15.90 24.94
CA ALA A 62 -0.79 -16.87 26.02
C ALA A 62 -1.98 -17.83 26.05
N LEU A 63 -1.75 -19.15 26.25
CA LEU A 63 -2.85 -20.11 26.41
C LEU A 63 -3.56 -19.86 27.75
N VAL A 64 -4.86 -19.53 27.71
CA VAL A 64 -5.66 -19.22 28.91
C VAL A 64 -6.71 -20.28 29.24
N ALA A 65 -7.20 -21.01 28.23
CA ALA A 65 -8.10 -22.13 28.45
C ALA A 65 -7.95 -23.17 27.33
N SER A 66 -8.24 -24.43 27.65
CA SER A 66 -8.29 -25.51 26.67
C SER A 66 -9.41 -26.48 27.00
N HIS A 67 -9.99 -27.07 25.96
CA HIS A 67 -10.90 -28.19 26.06
C HIS A 67 -10.39 -29.31 25.14
N GLU A 68 -10.09 -30.47 25.73
CA GLU A 68 -9.63 -31.67 25.03
C GLU A 68 -10.70 -32.75 25.13
N ARG A 69 -11.15 -33.26 23.98
CA ARG A 69 -12.21 -34.27 23.91
C ARG A 69 -11.63 -35.66 24.16
N THR A 70 -12.38 -36.49 24.89
CA THR A 70 -12.00 -37.88 25.13
C THR A 70 -12.18 -38.73 23.87
N PRO A 71 -11.53 -39.90 23.78
CA PRO A 71 -11.72 -40.83 22.65
C PRO A 71 -13.18 -41.21 22.43
N GLU A 72 -13.94 -41.42 23.51
CA GLU A 72 -15.37 -41.77 23.45
C GLU A 72 -16.20 -40.63 22.85
N SER A 73 -15.89 -39.38 23.24
CA SER A 73 -16.53 -38.20 22.66
C SER A 73 -16.26 -38.09 21.16
N ILE A 74 -15.05 -38.42 20.71
CA ILE A 74 -14.68 -38.39 19.29
C ILE A 74 -15.37 -39.52 18.54
N GLU A 75 -15.44 -40.71 19.12
CA GLU A 75 -16.18 -41.83 18.54
C GLU A 75 -17.67 -41.52 18.40
N GLU A 76 -18.29 -40.86 19.38
CA GLU A 76 -19.71 -40.50 19.34
C GLU A 76 -19.99 -39.34 18.38
N PHE A 77 -19.36 -38.18 18.60
CA PHE A 77 -19.71 -36.94 17.88
C PHE A 77 -18.81 -36.63 16.68
N GLY A 78 -17.76 -37.41 16.45
CA GLY A 78 -16.84 -37.22 15.32
C GLY A 78 -15.75 -36.17 15.57
N LEU A 79 -14.79 -36.04 14.66
CA LEU A 79 -13.67 -35.09 14.75
C LEU A 79 -14.13 -33.66 14.48
N ASN A 80 -13.44 -32.68 15.06
CA ASN A 80 -13.66 -31.27 14.74
C ASN A 80 -13.26 -30.99 13.29
N ARG A 81 -14.08 -30.24 12.56
CA ARG A 81 -13.89 -29.92 11.14
C ARG A 81 -13.70 -28.43 10.89
N SER A 82 -14.55 -27.59 11.48
CA SER A 82 -14.51 -26.13 11.28
C SER A 82 -15.08 -25.39 12.50
N ILE A 83 -14.76 -24.10 12.61
CA ILE A 83 -15.23 -23.22 13.68
C ILE A 83 -15.83 -21.94 13.09
N THR A 84 -16.91 -21.45 13.70
CA THR A 84 -17.55 -20.17 13.38
C THR A 84 -17.89 -19.41 14.66
N GLN A 85 -17.92 -18.08 14.61
CA GLN A 85 -18.29 -17.24 15.76
C GLN A 85 -19.68 -16.61 15.57
N SER A 86 -20.37 -16.34 16.68
CA SER A 86 -21.61 -15.57 16.68
C SER A 86 -21.30 -14.09 16.45
N ILE A 87 -21.67 -13.56 15.28
CA ILE A 87 -21.45 -12.17 14.90
C ILE A 87 -22.61 -11.27 15.37
N ALA A 88 -22.29 -10.01 15.65
CA ALA A 88 -23.32 -8.97 15.77
C ALA A 88 -23.58 -8.41 14.37
N LEU A 89 -24.85 -8.35 13.96
CA LEU A 89 -25.24 -7.67 12.73
C LEU A 89 -25.47 -6.20 13.08
N ASP A 90 -24.46 -5.38 12.79
CA ASP A 90 -24.49 -3.93 13.07
C ASP A 90 -25.29 -3.15 12.01
N GLU A 91 -25.50 -3.74 10.83
CA GLU A 91 -26.27 -3.20 9.71
C GLU A 91 -27.52 -4.07 9.47
N ASP A 92 -28.56 -3.48 8.86
CA ASP A 92 -29.86 -4.11 8.64
C ASP A 92 -29.81 -5.05 7.45
N VAL A 93 -29.71 -6.35 7.71
CA VAL A 93 -29.78 -7.36 6.64
C VAL A 93 -31.25 -7.68 6.35
N GLU A 94 -31.68 -7.52 5.10
CA GLU A 94 -33.09 -7.72 4.68
C GLU A 94 -33.58 -9.11 5.15
N GLY A 95 -34.51 -9.10 6.12
CA GLY A 95 -35.13 -10.29 6.69
C GLY A 95 -34.39 -11.00 7.83
N LEU A 96 -33.29 -10.44 8.36
CA LEU A 96 -32.63 -10.96 9.56
C LEU A 96 -32.74 -10.03 10.78
N ASN A 97 -32.60 -8.71 10.62
CA ASN A 97 -32.63 -7.70 11.70
C ASN A 97 -33.15 -6.33 11.22
N ASN A 98 -33.63 -5.50 12.16
CA ASN A 98 -34.10 -4.11 11.93
C ASN A 98 -33.30 -3.10 12.79
N GLN A 99 -33.13 -1.86 12.30
CA GLN A 99 -32.25 -0.80 12.82
C GLN A 99 -32.46 -0.44 14.28
N THR A 100 -33.70 -0.56 14.78
CA THR A 100 -34.02 -0.30 16.19
C THR A 100 -33.42 -1.34 17.15
N GLN A 101 -33.02 -2.52 16.66
CA GLN A 101 -32.46 -3.60 17.47
C GLN A 101 -30.91 -3.60 17.48
N SER A 102 -30.25 -3.14 16.41
CA SER A 102 -28.78 -3.24 16.22
C SER A 102 -27.97 -2.38 17.21
N ASN A 103 -28.37 -1.13 17.43
CA ASN A 103 -27.67 -0.19 18.35
C ASN A 103 -27.58 -0.69 19.80
N SER A 104 -28.45 -1.62 20.19
CA SER A 104 -28.60 -2.12 21.55
C SER A 104 -28.02 -3.54 21.78
N LEU A 105 -27.57 -4.21 20.71
CA LEU A 105 -27.05 -5.58 20.74
C LEU A 105 -25.52 -5.63 20.82
N ALA A 106 -24.81 -4.66 20.25
CA ALA A 106 -23.35 -4.66 20.21
C ALA A 106 -22.67 -4.58 21.60
N TRP A 107 -23.42 -4.19 22.64
CA TRP A 107 -22.89 -3.71 23.92
C TRP A 107 -23.21 -4.65 25.10
N ASN A 108 -24.18 -5.56 24.96
CA ASN A 108 -24.55 -6.57 25.96
C ASN A 108 -23.57 -7.75 25.95
N GLN A 109 -22.42 -7.66 26.64
CA GLN A 109 -21.36 -8.68 26.55
C GLN A 109 -20.68 -9.05 27.87
N GLY A 110 -21.21 -10.05 28.56
CA GLY A 110 -20.40 -10.97 29.39
C GLY A 110 -20.18 -12.35 28.75
N LYS A 111 -20.74 -12.59 27.55
CA LYS A 111 -20.89 -13.92 26.95
C LYS A 111 -20.66 -13.89 25.44
N ILE A 112 -19.61 -14.58 24.98
CA ILE A 112 -19.31 -14.78 23.56
C ILE A 112 -19.55 -16.24 23.23
N VAL A 113 -20.26 -16.49 22.13
CA VAL A 113 -20.61 -17.84 21.69
C VAL A 113 -19.90 -18.13 20.37
N PHE A 114 -19.34 -19.33 20.26
CA PHE A 114 -18.79 -19.84 19.01
C PHE A 114 -19.14 -21.32 18.88
N TYR A 115 -19.14 -21.81 17.64
CA TYR A 115 -19.62 -23.13 17.30
C TYR A 115 -18.55 -23.92 16.57
N VAL A 116 -18.39 -25.19 16.95
CA VAL A 116 -17.49 -26.14 16.26
C VAL A 116 -18.34 -27.19 15.57
N VAL A 117 -18.16 -27.32 14.26
CA VAL A 117 -18.81 -28.33 13.43
C VAL A 117 -17.93 -29.58 13.37
N THR A 118 -18.53 -30.76 13.53
CA THR A 118 -17.82 -32.04 13.42
C THR A 118 -18.06 -32.73 12.08
N ASP A 119 -17.21 -33.71 11.74
CA ASP A 119 -17.37 -34.56 10.54
C ASP A 119 -18.66 -35.41 10.55
N LYS A 120 -19.17 -35.79 11.72
CA LYS A 120 -20.47 -36.45 11.92
C LYS A 120 -21.65 -35.48 12.02
N SER A 121 -21.49 -34.22 11.60
CA SER A 121 -22.56 -33.21 11.53
C SER A 121 -23.17 -32.85 12.89
N PHE A 122 -22.36 -32.91 13.96
CA PHE A 122 -22.72 -32.30 15.23
C PHE A 122 -22.22 -30.86 15.30
N LEU A 123 -22.95 -30.03 16.03
CA LEU A 123 -22.57 -28.66 16.36
C LEU A 123 -22.31 -28.54 17.85
N LEU A 124 -21.04 -28.43 18.22
CA LEU A 124 -20.60 -28.20 19.59
C LEU A 124 -20.66 -26.69 19.88
N THR A 125 -21.53 -26.28 20.79
CA THR A 125 -21.73 -24.87 21.13
C THR A 125 -20.88 -24.50 22.34
N TYR A 126 -19.87 -23.66 22.12
CA TYR A 126 -19.00 -23.16 23.16
C TYR A 126 -19.37 -21.74 23.56
N GLN A 127 -19.14 -21.45 24.84
CA GLN A 127 -19.34 -20.15 25.42
C GLN A 127 -18.09 -19.72 26.18
N ILE A 128 -17.64 -18.51 25.89
CA ILE A 128 -16.62 -17.79 26.64
C ILE A 128 -17.33 -16.84 27.58
N LEU A 129 -17.05 -16.99 28.87
CA LEU A 129 -17.41 -16.01 29.88
C LEU A 129 -16.24 -15.07 30.09
N LYS A 130 -16.51 -13.78 29.91
CA LYS A 130 -15.55 -12.71 30.17
C LYS A 130 -16.11 -11.77 31.23
N SER A 131 -15.24 -11.32 32.13
CA SER A 131 -15.52 -10.25 33.09
C SER A 131 -15.24 -8.85 32.52
N SER A 132 -14.71 -8.73 31.29
CA SER A 132 -14.37 -7.47 30.64
C SER A 132 -15.39 -7.01 29.58
N ALA A 133 -15.76 -5.74 29.63
CA ALA A 133 -16.53 -5.08 28.59
C ALA A 133 -15.67 -4.76 27.36
N ASN A 134 -16.30 -4.42 26.23
CA ASN A 134 -15.58 -3.96 25.03
C ASN A 134 -14.76 -2.69 25.34
N MET A 135 -15.31 -1.78 26.16
CA MET A 135 -14.62 -0.59 26.65
C MET A 135 -13.36 -0.92 27.44
N THR A 136 -13.45 -1.90 28.34
CA THR A 136 -12.29 -2.39 29.09
C THR A 136 -11.24 -2.99 28.15
N THR A 137 -11.65 -3.83 27.19
CA THR A 137 -10.73 -4.41 26.20
C THR A 137 -10.02 -3.33 25.38
N PHE A 138 -10.75 -2.30 24.96
CA PHE A 138 -10.21 -1.16 24.23
C PHE A 138 -9.22 -0.34 25.07
N LYS A 139 -9.57 0.01 26.31
CA LYS A 139 -8.71 0.77 27.24
C LYS A 139 -7.44 0.00 27.60
N ASP A 140 -7.56 -1.27 27.97
CA ASP A 140 -6.45 -2.06 28.53
C ASP A 140 -5.49 -2.59 27.46
N TYR A 141 -6.00 -3.04 26.31
CA TYR A 141 -5.20 -3.71 25.28
C TYR A 141 -4.95 -2.85 24.03
N GLY A 142 -5.74 -1.80 23.83
CA GLY A 142 -5.67 -0.95 22.65
C GLY A 142 -6.26 -1.59 21.38
N ILE A 143 -7.06 -2.65 21.51
CA ILE A 143 -7.67 -3.34 20.36
C ILE A 143 -8.90 -2.53 19.89
N PRO A 144 -9.00 -2.14 18.61
CA PRO A 144 -10.05 -1.25 18.10
C PRO A 144 -11.40 -1.95 17.94
N VAL A 145 -12.04 -2.30 19.06
CA VAL A 145 -13.34 -2.99 19.12
C VAL A 145 -14.53 -2.03 19.30
N ILE A 146 -14.27 -0.72 19.31
CA ILE A 146 -15.27 0.33 19.53
C ILE A 146 -15.14 1.40 18.44
N ASP A 147 -16.27 1.82 17.90
CA ASP A 147 -16.38 2.99 17.04
C ASP A 147 -16.66 4.23 17.91
N LEU A 148 -15.68 5.15 17.97
CA LEU A 148 -15.81 6.38 18.76
C LEU A 148 -16.93 7.30 18.28
N ALA A 149 -17.25 7.25 16.98
CA ALA A 149 -18.32 8.07 16.42
C ALA A 149 -19.69 7.66 16.99
N LYS A 150 -19.91 6.36 17.21
CA LYS A 150 -21.17 5.77 17.67
C LYS A 150 -21.39 5.75 19.19
N LEU A 151 -20.40 6.12 20.00
CA LEU A 151 -20.57 6.22 21.46
C LEU A 151 -21.67 7.26 21.81
N SER A 152 -22.50 6.99 22.82
CA SER A 152 -23.52 7.90 23.33
C SER A 152 -23.61 7.85 24.86
N GLN A 153 -24.26 8.85 25.47
CA GLN A 153 -24.30 9.04 26.93
C GLN A 153 -24.88 7.84 27.71
N ASP A 154 -25.93 7.21 27.17
CA ASP A 154 -26.59 6.07 27.82
C ASP A 154 -25.70 4.82 27.82
N LEU A 155 -24.74 4.75 26.90
CA LEU A 155 -23.84 3.61 26.77
C LEU A 155 -22.68 3.65 27.77
N GLU A 156 -22.27 4.81 28.27
CA GLU A 156 -21.16 4.90 29.24
C GLU A 156 -21.56 4.43 30.66
N GLN A 157 -22.83 4.57 31.04
CA GLN A 157 -23.30 4.31 32.41
C GLN A 157 -23.50 2.82 32.74
N GLU A 158 -23.60 1.92 31.76
CA GLU A 158 -23.71 0.47 32.02
C GLU A 158 -22.35 -0.23 32.25
N TYR A 159 -21.22 0.49 32.14
CA TYR A 159 -19.88 -0.12 32.07
C TYR A 159 -19.03 -0.14 33.33
N ASP A 160 -19.47 0.48 34.42
CA ASP A 160 -18.72 0.53 35.68
C ASP A 160 -19.53 -0.15 36.78
N ASP A 161 -18.95 -1.18 37.42
CA ASP A 161 -18.98 -1.37 38.89
C ASP A 161 -18.50 -2.75 39.40
N SER A 162 -18.04 -3.70 38.57
CA SER A 162 -17.43 -4.94 39.09
C SER A 162 -15.96 -5.10 38.68
N VAL A 163 -15.07 -4.33 39.32
CA VAL A 163 -13.62 -4.57 39.34
C VAL A 163 -13.32 -5.70 40.33
N ASP A 164 -13.71 -6.93 39.98
CA ASP A 164 -13.08 -8.12 40.57
C ASP A 164 -11.85 -8.46 39.70
N ASP A 165 -10.65 -8.30 40.25
CA ASP A 165 -9.37 -8.47 39.53
C ASP A 165 -9.09 -9.95 39.19
N ASP A 166 -9.65 -10.41 38.07
CA ASP A 166 -9.39 -11.71 37.42
C ASP A 166 -8.02 -11.78 36.69
N ILE A 167 -7.02 -10.99 37.10
CA ILE A 167 -5.70 -10.97 36.45
C ILE A 167 -4.91 -12.22 36.85
N LEU A 168 -4.53 -13.03 35.87
CA LEU A 168 -3.68 -14.21 36.05
C LEU A 168 -2.23 -13.78 36.29
N THR A 169 -1.66 -14.21 37.41
CA THR A 169 -0.20 -14.12 37.67
C THR A 169 0.44 -15.48 37.40
N VAL A 170 1.41 -15.53 36.48
CA VAL A 170 2.10 -16.77 36.11
C VAL A 170 3.44 -16.85 36.85
N PHE A 171 3.72 -17.99 37.49
CA PHE A 171 4.97 -18.24 38.22
C PHE A 171 5.85 -19.22 37.46
N GLU A 172 7.18 -19.05 37.56
CA GLU A 172 8.13 -20.04 37.06
C GLU A 172 7.93 -21.38 37.77
N LYS A 173 7.89 -22.47 36.99
CA LYS A 173 7.71 -23.83 37.52
C LYS A 173 8.81 -24.14 38.53
N GLY A 174 8.43 -24.40 39.78
CA GLY A 174 9.35 -24.71 40.88
C GLY A 174 9.93 -23.48 41.62
N LYS A 175 9.55 -22.24 41.26
CA LYS A 175 9.97 -21.01 41.96
C LYS A 175 8.79 -20.06 42.20
N THR A 176 8.21 -20.12 43.40
CA THR A 176 7.07 -19.27 43.81
C THR A 176 7.42 -17.77 43.93
N SER A 177 8.71 -17.43 43.94
CA SER A 177 9.21 -16.04 44.02
C SER A 177 9.50 -15.40 42.66
N LYS A 178 9.43 -16.17 41.57
CA LYS A 178 9.78 -15.70 40.21
C LYS A 178 8.52 -15.69 39.36
N ILE A 179 8.06 -14.49 39.03
CA ILE A 179 6.91 -14.28 38.15
C ILE A 179 7.43 -14.28 36.71
N ILE A 180 6.73 -14.98 35.82
CA ILE A 180 6.94 -14.90 34.38
C ILE A 180 5.76 -14.16 33.80
N GLN A 181 5.96 -12.94 33.32
CA GLN A 181 4.93 -12.19 32.62
C GLN A 181 5.53 -11.69 31.32
N ASN A 182 4.84 -11.95 30.20
CA ASN A 182 5.30 -11.57 28.85
C ASN A 182 6.71 -12.08 28.48
N GLY A 183 7.12 -13.24 29.02
CA GLY A 183 8.45 -13.83 28.76
C GLY A 183 9.59 -13.23 29.59
N TYR A 184 9.32 -12.21 30.41
CA TYR A 184 10.27 -11.66 31.36
C TYR A 184 10.12 -12.35 32.71
N ALA A 185 11.23 -12.84 33.26
CA ALA A 185 11.25 -13.41 34.59
C ALA A 185 11.66 -12.34 35.60
N VAL A 186 10.70 -11.80 36.34
CA VAL A 186 10.95 -10.80 37.37
C VAL A 186 11.10 -11.51 38.72
N THR A 187 12.28 -11.38 39.31
CA THR A 187 12.52 -11.79 40.70
C THR A 187 11.77 -10.83 41.62
N LYS A 188 10.91 -11.32 42.53
CA LYS A 188 10.25 -10.49 43.55
C LYS A 188 11.28 -9.89 44.51
N GLU A 189 11.97 -8.84 44.11
CA GLU A 189 12.68 -7.95 45.02
C GLU A 189 11.83 -6.69 45.22
N LYS A 190 11.11 -6.70 46.35
CA LYS A 190 10.26 -5.65 46.97
C LYS A 190 8.73 -5.84 46.81
N GLY A 191 8.11 -6.24 47.93
CA GLY A 191 6.74 -5.90 48.33
C GLY A 191 5.56 -6.55 47.60
N PHE A 192 4.96 -7.58 48.21
CA PHE A 192 3.61 -8.11 47.84
C PHE A 192 2.52 -7.02 47.81
N LEU A 193 2.70 -5.93 48.56
CA LEU A 193 1.77 -4.80 48.65
C LEU A 193 1.87 -3.80 47.47
N GLN A 194 2.85 -3.93 46.58
CA GLN A 194 3.01 -3.02 45.44
C GLN A 194 1.99 -3.30 44.32
N PHE A 195 1.38 -4.50 44.30
CA PHE A 195 0.20 -4.81 43.48
C PHE A 195 -1.09 -4.16 44.01
N LEU A 196 -1.13 -3.73 45.27
CA LEU A 196 -2.31 -3.09 45.90
C LEU A 196 -2.26 -1.56 45.83
N SER A 197 -1.15 -0.97 45.39
CA SER A 197 -1.08 0.47 45.12
C SER A 197 -1.59 0.75 43.71
N VAL A 198 -2.87 1.13 43.61
CA VAL A 198 -3.58 1.57 42.39
C VAL A 198 -2.87 2.73 41.65
N ASN A 199 -1.92 3.40 42.31
CA ASN A 199 -1.18 4.53 41.76
C ASN A 199 0.32 4.23 41.72
N GLN A 200 0.80 3.55 40.68
CA GLN A 200 2.15 3.74 40.13
C GLN A 200 2.28 3.05 38.76
N GLU A 201 2.65 3.84 37.75
CA GLU A 201 2.89 3.48 36.35
C GLU A 201 4.04 2.46 36.15
N ASN A 202 3.88 1.23 36.64
CA ASN A 202 4.68 0.06 36.23
C ASN A 202 3.88 -0.75 35.20
N LEU A 203 3.60 -0.16 34.04
CA LEU A 203 2.73 -0.69 32.98
C LEU A 203 3.51 -1.09 31.70
N ASP A 204 4.71 -1.67 31.86
CA ASP A 204 5.42 -2.32 30.74
C ASP A 204 4.75 -3.65 30.35
N GLU A 205 3.82 -4.15 31.16
CA GLU A 205 3.19 -5.46 30.98
C GLU A 205 1.67 -5.36 30.81
N LEU A 206 1.16 -6.00 29.76
CA LEU A 206 -0.28 -6.15 29.52
C LEU A 206 -0.86 -7.27 30.40
N PRO A 207 -2.05 -7.08 31.00
CA PRO A 207 -2.64 -8.07 31.89
C PRO A 207 -3.18 -9.29 31.12
N VAL A 208 -2.99 -10.50 31.63
CA VAL A 208 -3.70 -11.68 31.13
C VAL A 208 -4.89 -11.93 32.05
N ARG A 209 -6.11 -11.82 31.53
CA ARG A 209 -7.33 -12.03 32.34
C ARG A 209 -7.74 -13.50 32.28
N ARG A 210 -8.30 -14.00 33.39
CA ARG A 210 -8.89 -15.34 33.46
C ARG A 210 -10.08 -15.40 32.52
N LEU A 211 -10.17 -16.51 31.79
CA LEU A 211 -11.25 -16.79 30.87
C LEU A 211 -11.83 -18.16 31.18
N GLU A 212 -13.16 -18.26 31.21
CA GLU A 212 -13.82 -19.56 31.36
C GLU A 212 -14.43 -20.02 30.03
N LEU A 213 -13.89 -21.12 29.50
CA LEU A 213 -14.40 -21.80 28.31
C LEU A 213 -15.38 -22.91 28.73
N ARG A 214 -16.63 -22.82 28.30
CA ARG A 214 -17.69 -23.79 28.61
C ARG A 214 -18.26 -24.40 27.33
N LEU A 215 -18.28 -25.74 27.23
CA LEU A 215 -19.17 -26.42 26.29
C LEU A 215 -20.59 -26.38 26.85
N LYS A 216 -21.52 -25.77 26.12
CA LYS A 216 -22.90 -25.54 26.59
C LYS A 216 -23.88 -26.60 26.13
N VAL A 217 -23.90 -26.89 24.83
CA VAL A 217 -24.79 -27.87 24.24
C VAL A 217 -24.15 -28.51 23.03
N VAL A 218 -24.59 -29.72 22.72
CA VAL A 218 -24.26 -30.43 21.49
C VAL A 218 -25.56 -30.58 20.71
N LEU A 219 -25.62 -30.00 19.52
CA LEU A 219 -26.77 -30.13 18.62
C LEU A 219 -26.46 -31.17 17.55
N LYS A 220 -27.39 -32.11 17.34
CA LYS A 220 -27.30 -33.13 16.29
C LYS A 220 -28.11 -32.70 15.08
N PHE A 221 -27.53 -32.85 13.90
CA PHE A 221 -28.23 -32.67 12.63
C PHE A 221 -28.23 -33.97 11.84
N ASP A 222 -29.36 -34.29 11.21
CA ASP A 222 -29.51 -35.52 10.41
C ASP A 222 -28.87 -35.39 9.02
N TYR A 223 -28.67 -34.15 8.56
CA TYR A 223 -28.04 -33.83 7.29
C TYR A 223 -26.66 -33.23 7.48
N ASN A 224 -25.79 -33.41 6.49
CA ASN A 224 -24.44 -32.84 6.51
C ASN A 224 -24.49 -31.31 6.55
N ILE A 225 -23.89 -30.71 7.56
CA ILE A 225 -23.71 -29.26 7.62
C ILE A 225 -22.64 -28.88 6.60
N ILE A 226 -22.96 -28.06 5.60
CA ILE A 226 -22.00 -27.59 4.60
C ILE A 226 -21.30 -26.33 5.12
N ASP A 227 -22.10 -25.36 5.59
CA ASP A 227 -21.62 -24.08 6.08
C ASP A 227 -22.57 -23.51 7.13
N ILE A 228 -22.08 -22.56 7.96
CA ILE A 228 -22.86 -21.98 9.04
C ILE A 228 -22.44 -20.54 9.37
N ILE A 229 -23.44 -19.66 9.49
CA ILE A 229 -23.30 -18.32 10.05
C ILE A 229 -24.21 -18.21 11.27
N SER A 230 -23.67 -17.73 12.38
CA SER A 230 -24.43 -17.48 13.61
C SER A 230 -24.46 -15.99 13.92
N PHE A 231 -25.61 -15.48 14.35
CA PHE A 231 -25.76 -14.08 14.74
C PHE A 231 -26.78 -13.90 15.87
N LYS A 232 -26.69 -12.77 16.57
CA LYS A 232 -27.63 -12.40 17.64
C LYS A 232 -28.73 -11.49 17.12
N ARG A 233 -29.97 -11.73 17.56
CA ARG A 233 -31.15 -10.90 17.28
C ARG A 233 -31.89 -10.60 18.59
N ARG A 234 -32.61 -9.48 18.68
CA ARG A 234 -33.57 -9.25 19.78
C ARG A 234 -34.94 -9.84 19.42
N SER A 235 -35.55 -10.55 20.36
CA SER A 235 -36.92 -11.03 20.20
C SER A 235 -37.90 -9.86 20.09
N ASP A 236 -38.83 -9.92 19.14
CA ASP A 236 -39.85 -8.87 18.95
C ASP A 236 -40.86 -8.79 20.12
N LYS A 237 -40.89 -9.80 21.02
CA LYS A 237 -41.89 -9.90 22.11
C LYS A 237 -41.34 -9.65 23.52
N ASP A 238 -40.09 -10.03 23.79
CA ASP A 238 -39.54 -10.13 25.16
C ASP A 238 -38.25 -9.31 25.37
N GLU A 239 -37.75 -8.59 24.36
CA GLU A 239 -36.45 -7.87 24.34
C GLU A 239 -35.21 -8.70 24.69
N LYS A 240 -35.37 -9.99 24.98
CA LYS A 240 -34.26 -10.91 25.27
C LYS A 240 -33.46 -11.20 24.00
N PRO A 241 -32.13 -11.35 24.12
CA PRO A 241 -31.29 -11.78 23.01
C PRO A 241 -31.60 -13.23 22.65
N GLU A 242 -31.90 -13.48 21.38
CA GLU A 242 -32.05 -14.80 20.76
C GLU A 242 -30.81 -15.09 19.91
N GLU A 243 -30.32 -16.33 19.95
CA GLU A 243 -29.23 -16.79 19.08
C GLU A 243 -29.86 -17.36 17.80
N SER A 244 -29.43 -16.88 16.64
CA SER A 244 -29.93 -17.33 15.34
C SER A 244 -28.81 -18.02 14.56
N LEU A 245 -29.12 -19.15 13.92
CA LEU A 245 -28.19 -19.91 13.09
C LEU A 245 -28.71 -20.01 11.66
N LEU A 246 -27.91 -19.59 10.69
CA LEU A 246 -28.08 -19.91 9.28
C LEU A 246 -27.23 -21.13 8.97
N VAL A 247 -27.88 -22.26 8.70
CA VAL A 247 -27.21 -23.54 8.43
C VAL A 247 -27.49 -23.95 7.00
N LEU A 248 -26.43 -24.14 6.22
CA LEU A 248 -26.54 -24.62 4.83
C LEU A 248 -26.43 -26.14 4.81
N PHE A 249 -27.49 -26.79 4.32
CA PHE A 249 -27.57 -28.22 4.08
C PHE A 249 -27.56 -28.52 2.57
N PRO A 250 -27.37 -29.80 2.15
CA PRO A 250 -27.46 -30.18 0.75
C PRO A 250 -28.81 -29.85 0.08
N HIS A 251 -29.86 -29.73 0.87
CA HIS A 251 -31.23 -29.48 0.40
C HIS A 251 -31.68 -28.01 0.49
N GLY A 252 -30.88 -27.12 1.11
CA GLY A 252 -31.25 -25.72 1.27
C GLY A 252 -30.60 -24.99 2.43
N LEU A 253 -30.88 -23.69 2.52
CA LEU A 253 -30.48 -22.84 3.64
C LEU A 253 -31.59 -22.80 4.69
N GLN A 254 -31.27 -23.16 5.92
CA GLN A 254 -32.20 -23.15 7.04
C GLN A 254 -31.80 -22.10 8.08
N LEU A 255 -32.72 -21.20 8.43
CA LEU A 255 -32.60 -20.32 9.59
C LEU A 255 -33.23 -21.01 10.80
N LEU A 256 -32.49 -21.07 11.90
CA LEU A 256 -32.89 -21.66 13.17
C LEU A 256 -32.86 -20.57 14.24
N ASN A 257 -34.00 -20.30 14.85
CA ASN A 257 -34.09 -19.36 15.97
C ASN A 257 -34.02 -20.14 17.27
N LEU A 258 -32.97 -19.89 18.06
CA LEU A 258 -32.68 -20.61 19.29
C LEU A 258 -32.86 -19.69 20.52
N VAL A 259 -33.62 -20.18 21.50
CA VAL A 259 -33.74 -19.56 22.83
C VAL A 259 -33.13 -20.51 23.85
N ASN A 260 -32.10 -20.06 24.56
CA ASN A 260 -31.29 -20.91 25.44
C ASN A 260 -30.79 -22.19 24.74
N PHE A 261 -30.37 -22.06 23.48
CA PHE A 261 -29.95 -23.17 22.62
C PHE A 261 -31.01 -24.26 22.37
N LYS A 262 -32.29 -23.95 22.58
CA LYS A 262 -33.41 -24.80 22.17
C LYS A 262 -34.11 -24.18 20.97
N LEU A 263 -34.46 -25.01 20.00
CA LEU A 263 -35.14 -24.57 18.79
C LEU A 263 -36.54 -24.04 19.13
N LYS A 264 -36.80 -22.78 18.75
CA LYS A 264 -38.10 -22.13 18.89
C LYS A 264 -38.84 -22.11 17.55
N ASP A 265 -38.14 -21.76 16.49
CA ASP A 265 -38.69 -21.62 15.15
C ASP A 265 -37.62 -21.92 14.08
N SER A 266 -38.05 -22.30 12.88
CA SER A 266 -37.16 -22.54 11.75
C SER A 266 -37.81 -22.22 10.41
N SER A 267 -37.05 -21.63 9.48
CA SER A 267 -37.47 -21.41 8.10
C SER A 267 -36.45 -22.01 7.12
N LEU A 268 -36.93 -22.72 6.11
CA LEU A 268 -36.10 -23.36 5.08
C LEU A 268 -36.34 -22.68 3.72
N VAL A 269 -35.24 -22.36 3.03
CA VAL A 269 -35.24 -21.96 1.62
C VAL A 269 -34.54 -23.06 0.84
N GLN A 270 -35.27 -23.72 -0.08
CA GLN A 270 -34.72 -24.82 -0.88
C GLN A 270 -33.68 -24.29 -1.87
N LEU A 271 -32.50 -24.90 -1.86
CA LEU A 271 -31.37 -24.58 -2.74
C LEU A 271 -30.63 -25.88 -3.06
N THR A 272 -30.14 -26.01 -4.28
CA THR A 272 -29.31 -27.15 -4.69
C THR A 272 -27.85 -26.74 -4.84
N ASN A 273 -26.92 -27.62 -4.49
CA ASN A 273 -25.47 -27.45 -4.67
C ASN A 273 -24.85 -26.24 -3.94
N GLY A 274 -25.49 -25.77 -2.86
CA GLY A 274 -24.93 -24.70 -2.01
C GLY A 274 -23.56 -25.08 -1.45
N SER A 275 -22.62 -24.14 -1.50
CA SER A 275 -21.23 -24.34 -1.06
C SER A 275 -20.81 -23.42 0.08
N ARG A 276 -21.18 -22.12 0.02
CA ARG A 276 -20.82 -21.12 1.04
C ARG A 276 -21.93 -20.09 1.27
N ILE A 277 -22.07 -19.63 2.50
CA ILE A 277 -22.94 -18.51 2.90
C ILE A 277 -22.08 -17.24 2.99
N CYS A 278 -22.57 -16.12 2.48
CA CYS A 278 -21.93 -14.81 2.64
C CYS A 278 -22.98 -13.74 2.97
N ILE A 279 -22.65 -12.83 3.87
CA ILE A 279 -23.47 -11.64 4.17
C ILE A 279 -22.66 -10.42 3.76
N THR A 280 -23.21 -9.56 2.90
CA THR A 280 -22.52 -8.37 2.37
C THR A 280 -23.55 -7.36 1.89
N GLN A 281 -23.35 -6.06 2.20
CA GLN A 281 -24.28 -4.96 1.85
C GLN A 281 -25.74 -5.31 2.17
N ASP A 282 -26.02 -5.68 3.42
CA ASP A 282 -27.39 -5.93 3.86
C ASP A 282 -28.12 -7.08 3.13
N GLN A 283 -27.40 -7.89 2.36
CA GLN A 283 -27.93 -9.04 1.62
C GLN A 283 -27.34 -10.36 2.10
N LEU A 284 -28.19 -11.38 2.14
CA LEU A 284 -27.83 -12.77 2.39
C LEU A 284 -27.64 -13.51 1.06
N LEU A 285 -26.41 -13.96 0.81
CA LEU A 285 -26.03 -14.63 -0.43
C LEU A 285 -25.59 -16.08 -0.15
N VAL A 286 -25.94 -17.01 -1.04
CA VAL A 286 -25.40 -18.37 -1.06
C VAL A 286 -24.77 -18.66 -2.41
N VAL A 287 -23.49 -19.01 -2.37
CA VAL A 287 -22.74 -19.43 -3.55
C VAL A 287 -22.93 -20.93 -3.73
N ALA A 288 -23.41 -21.34 -4.90
CA ALA A 288 -23.52 -22.72 -5.31
C ALA A 288 -22.62 -22.98 -6.52
N GLN A 289 -22.00 -24.16 -6.58
CA GLN A 289 -21.16 -24.56 -7.70
C GLN A 289 -21.73 -25.84 -8.30
N ALA A 290 -21.99 -25.84 -9.61
CA ALA A 290 -22.53 -26.99 -10.30
C ALA A 290 -21.53 -28.15 -10.34
N SER A 291 -22.02 -29.37 -10.61
CA SER A 291 -21.20 -30.59 -10.59
C SER A 291 -20.09 -30.61 -11.64
N ASP A 292 -20.23 -29.81 -12.70
CA ASP A 292 -19.21 -29.61 -13.74
C ASP A 292 -18.04 -28.70 -13.28
N GLN A 293 -18.16 -28.08 -12.10
CA GLN A 293 -17.23 -27.12 -11.50
C GLN A 293 -16.96 -25.86 -12.34
N ASN A 294 -17.62 -25.70 -13.49
CA ASN A 294 -17.42 -24.56 -14.38
C ASN A 294 -18.54 -23.51 -14.26
N THR A 295 -19.64 -23.86 -13.61
CA THR A 295 -20.77 -22.95 -13.42
C THR A 295 -20.95 -22.62 -11.94
N VAL A 296 -21.01 -21.32 -11.63
CA VAL A 296 -21.29 -20.80 -10.29
C VAL A 296 -22.60 -20.02 -10.30
N LEU A 297 -23.44 -20.32 -9.32
CA LEU A 297 -24.71 -19.66 -9.07
C LEU A 297 -24.60 -18.83 -7.80
N ILE A 298 -24.92 -17.54 -7.87
CA ILE A 298 -25.02 -16.65 -6.72
C ILE A 298 -26.50 -16.46 -6.43
N ASN A 299 -26.94 -17.00 -5.30
CA ASN A 299 -28.33 -16.97 -4.85
C ASN A 299 -28.50 -15.84 -3.84
N SER A 300 -29.21 -14.77 -4.20
CA SER A 300 -29.64 -13.74 -3.26
C SER A 300 -30.95 -14.17 -2.58
N ILE A 301 -30.92 -14.30 -1.25
CA ILE A 301 -31.96 -14.96 -0.48
C ILE A 301 -32.74 -13.93 0.34
N LYS A 302 -34.04 -13.88 0.09
CA LYS A 302 -35.01 -13.13 0.92
C LYS A 302 -35.76 -14.13 1.78
N ILE A 303 -35.22 -14.41 2.96
CA ILE A 303 -35.65 -15.53 3.79
C ILE A 303 -37.11 -15.41 4.23
N ASP A 304 -37.54 -14.21 4.63
CA ASP A 304 -38.94 -13.92 5.03
C ASP A 304 -39.94 -14.15 3.90
N LYS A 305 -39.51 -13.91 2.65
CA LYS A 305 -40.34 -14.06 1.45
C LYS A 305 -40.17 -15.44 0.80
N GLN A 306 -39.28 -16.29 1.33
CA GLN A 306 -38.84 -17.55 0.73
C GLN A 306 -38.49 -17.40 -0.77
N LYS A 307 -37.94 -16.25 -1.15
CA LYS A 307 -37.62 -15.92 -2.55
C LYS A 307 -36.12 -16.01 -2.76
N VAL A 308 -35.73 -16.58 -3.88
CA VAL A 308 -34.34 -16.67 -4.32
C VAL A 308 -34.21 -16.00 -5.68
N ASP A 309 -33.34 -15.01 -5.76
CA ASP A 309 -32.93 -14.40 -7.02
C ASP A 309 -31.56 -14.99 -7.39
N VAL A 310 -31.45 -15.59 -8.59
CA VAL A 310 -30.27 -16.36 -9.02
C VAL A 310 -29.54 -15.62 -10.13
N ALA A 311 -28.22 -15.46 -9.96
CA ALA A 311 -27.32 -15.02 -11.01
C ALA A 311 -26.34 -16.15 -11.36
N GLU A 312 -26.18 -16.44 -12.64
CA GLU A 312 -25.36 -17.54 -13.15
C GLU A 312 -24.13 -17.02 -13.90
N PHE A 313 -22.97 -17.62 -13.61
CA PHE A 313 -21.69 -17.21 -14.17
C PHE A 313 -20.81 -18.42 -14.49
N THR A 314 -19.99 -18.29 -15.54
CA THR A 314 -18.97 -19.26 -15.91
C THR A 314 -17.65 -18.92 -15.21
N VAL A 315 -17.04 -19.90 -14.56
CA VAL A 315 -15.76 -19.78 -13.84
C VAL A 315 -14.84 -20.95 -14.18
N GLU A 316 -13.56 -20.81 -13.89
CA GLU A 316 -12.58 -21.88 -14.05
C GLU A 316 -12.12 -22.40 -12.68
N GLY A 317 -12.37 -23.67 -12.40
CA GLY A 317 -11.87 -24.35 -11.21
C GLY A 317 -12.78 -24.27 -9.98
N LYS A 318 -12.36 -24.98 -8.92
CA LYS A 318 -13.13 -25.14 -7.68
C LYS A 318 -13.08 -23.87 -6.82
N LEU A 319 -14.21 -23.54 -6.17
CA LEU A 319 -14.26 -22.48 -5.17
C LEU A 319 -13.35 -22.79 -3.97
N THR A 320 -12.38 -21.93 -3.72
CA THR A 320 -11.44 -22.03 -2.59
C THR A 320 -11.92 -21.20 -1.40
N ALA A 321 -12.36 -19.96 -1.64
CA ALA A 321 -12.77 -19.03 -0.58
C ALA A 321 -13.90 -18.08 -1.03
N CYS A 322 -14.71 -17.65 -0.07
CA CYS A 322 -15.78 -16.68 -0.24
C CYS A 322 -15.89 -15.80 1.01
N PHE A 323 -15.82 -14.47 0.87
CA PHE A 323 -15.96 -13.52 1.98
C PHE A 323 -16.32 -12.11 1.49
N GLY A 324 -16.91 -11.30 2.37
CA GLY A 324 -17.23 -9.89 2.07
C GLY A 324 -16.01 -8.97 2.20
N LEU A 325 -15.81 -8.10 1.21
CA LEU A 325 -14.74 -7.09 1.13
C LEU A 325 -15.33 -5.78 0.57
N LYS A 326 -15.35 -4.69 1.37
CA LYS A 326 -15.91 -3.37 0.97
C LYS A 326 -17.30 -3.42 0.35
N GLY A 327 -18.17 -4.24 0.91
CA GLY A 327 -19.52 -4.39 0.37
C GLY A 327 -19.62 -5.20 -0.93
N LYS A 328 -18.53 -5.81 -1.40
CA LYS A 328 -18.54 -6.78 -2.51
C LYS A 328 -18.22 -8.17 -1.98
N MET A 329 -18.66 -9.20 -2.68
CA MET A 329 -18.33 -10.59 -2.33
C MET A 329 -17.10 -11.01 -3.15
N ALA A 330 -15.99 -11.27 -2.46
CA ALA A 330 -14.77 -11.79 -3.06
C ALA A 330 -14.85 -13.31 -3.17
N LEU A 331 -14.59 -13.84 -4.37
CA LEU A 331 -14.63 -15.26 -4.70
C LEU A 331 -13.28 -15.67 -5.30
N ALA A 332 -12.65 -16.68 -4.72
CA ALA A 332 -11.39 -17.23 -5.22
C ALA A 332 -11.59 -18.62 -5.84
N PHE A 333 -11.14 -18.81 -7.07
CA PHE A 333 -11.22 -20.05 -7.84
C PHE A 333 -9.86 -20.37 -8.44
N GLY A 334 -9.27 -21.54 -8.14
CA GLY A 334 -8.02 -21.95 -8.76
C GLY A 334 -6.90 -20.91 -8.62
N ASP A 335 -6.64 -20.13 -9.67
CA ASP A 335 -5.66 -19.03 -9.74
C ASP A 335 -6.29 -17.64 -9.96
N THR A 336 -7.60 -17.50 -9.81
CA THR A 336 -8.36 -16.28 -10.13
C THR A 336 -9.16 -15.79 -8.92
N VAL A 337 -9.20 -14.47 -8.73
CA VAL A 337 -10.05 -13.81 -7.73
C VAL A 337 -11.03 -12.88 -8.44
N MET A 338 -12.31 -12.97 -8.09
CA MET A 338 -13.41 -12.22 -8.70
C MET A 338 -14.24 -11.50 -7.64
N TYR A 339 -14.76 -10.31 -7.96
CA TYR A 339 -15.58 -9.51 -7.05
C TYR A 339 -17.00 -9.34 -7.57
N TYR A 340 -17.95 -9.97 -6.89
CA TYR A 340 -19.37 -9.85 -7.19
C TYR A 340 -19.97 -8.67 -6.43
N ASN A 341 -20.71 -7.82 -7.15
CA ASN A 341 -21.43 -6.69 -6.58
C ASN A 341 -22.93 -7.04 -6.43
N PRO A 342 -23.45 -7.15 -5.20
CA PRO A 342 -24.83 -7.54 -4.94
C PRO A 342 -25.88 -6.53 -5.40
N GLN A 343 -25.50 -5.26 -5.64
CA GLN A 343 -26.43 -4.23 -6.11
C GLN A 343 -26.62 -4.27 -7.63
N THR A 344 -25.55 -4.50 -8.38
CA THR A 344 -25.60 -4.59 -9.85
C THR A 344 -25.89 -6.01 -10.34
N ASN A 345 -25.73 -7.03 -9.47
CA ASN A 345 -25.76 -8.44 -9.83
C ASN A 345 -24.72 -8.83 -10.89
N GLU A 346 -23.56 -8.16 -10.89
CA GLU A 346 -22.49 -8.38 -11.86
C GLU A 346 -21.13 -8.52 -11.16
N PHE A 347 -20.16 -9.08 -11.89
CA PHE A 347 -18.76 -9.08 -11.46
C PHE A 347 -18.08 -7.77 -11.87
N ASP A 348 -17.78 -6.92 -10.90
CA ASP A 348 -17.16 -5.60 -11.16
C ASP A 348 -15.69 -5.73 -11.59
N TYR A 349 -14.97 -6.73 -11.08
CA TYR A 349 -13.55 -6.89 -11.32
C TYR A 349 -13.08 -8.34 -11.15
N ARG A 350 -12.03 -8.71 -11.88
CA ARG A 350 -11.32 -10.00 -11.73
C ARG A 350 -9.83 -9.83 -12.03
N PHE A 351 -9.00 -10.63 -11.35
CA PHE A 351 -7.57 -10.74 -11.66
C PHE A 351 -7.10 -12.19 -11.47
N LYS A 352 -6.02 -12.54 -12.17
CA LYS A 352 -5.39 -13.86 -12.16
C LYS A 352 -4.00 -13.75 -11.55
N VAL A 353 -3.67 -14.67 -10.65
CA VAL A 353 -2.34 -14.79 -10.03
C VAL A 353 -1.52 -15.86 -10.75
N PRO A 354 -0.17 -15.78 -10.72
CA PRO A 354 0.70 -16.74 -11.42
C PRO A 354 0.81 -18.11 -10.71
N PHE A 355 0.01 -18.37 -9.68
CA PHE A 355 0.06 -19.58 -8.87
C PHE A 355 -1.33 -20.06 -8.49
N SER A 356 -1.47 -21.34 -8.15
CA SER A 356 -2.74 -21.89 -7.63
C SER A 356 -2.92 -21.56 -6.15
N ILE A 357 -4.10 -21.04 -5.81
CA ILE A 357 -4.50 -20.53 -4.50
C ILE A 357 -4.95 -21.70 -3.61
N LYS A 358 -4.23 -21.91 -2.50
CA LYS A 358 -4.57 -22.85 -1.42
C LYS A 358 -5.48 -22.21 -0.37
N ILE A 359 -5.13 -21.00 0.07
CA ILE A 359 -5.88 -20.22 1.07
C ILE A 359 -6.03 -18.79 0.54
N CYS A 360 -7.22 -18.21 0.69
CA CYS A 360 -7.49 -16.82 0.42
C CYS A 360 -8.41 -16.25 1.49
N GLY A 361 -8.12 -15.02 1.93
CA GLY A 361 -9.00 -14.27 2.82
C GLY A 361 -8.57 -12.81 2.94
N LYS A 362 -9.31 -12.04 3.74
CA LYS A 362 -9.00 -10.63 3.99
C LYS A 362 -8.13 -10.44 5.23
N LEU A 363 -7.14 -9.56 5.13
CA LEU A 363 -6.43 -9.01 6.31
C LEU A 363 -7.17 -7.77 6.80
N ASN A 364 -7.52 -6.87 5.88
CA ASN A 364 -8.37 -5.72 6.15
C ASN A 364 -9.30 -5.50 4.94
N ASP A 365 -10.03 -4.39 4.91
CA ASP A 365 -11.00 -4.13 3.83
C ASP A 365 -10.36 -3.87 2.45
N GLU A 366 -9.03 -3.84 2.34
CA GLU A 366 -8.31 -3.50 1.09
C GLU A 366 -7.14 -4.44 0.74
N THR A 367 -6.67 -5.21 1.72
CA THR A 367 -5.53 -6.13 1.58
C THR A 367 -6.01 -7.56 1.77
N LEU A 368 -5.67 -8.39 0.80
CA LEU A 368 -5.88 -9.83 0.79
C LEU A 368 -4.60 -10.55 1.21
N ILE A 369 -4.80 -11.72 1.83
CA ILE A 369 -3.76 -12.72 2.00
C ILE A 369 -4.08 -13.90 1.08
N LEU A 370 -3.09 -14.29 0.27
CA LEU A 370 -3.15 -15.46 -0.59
C LEU A 370 -1.98 -16.38 -0.23
N ILE A 371 -2.25 -17.68 -0.13
CA ILE A 371 -1.22 -18.68 0.09
C ILE A 371 -1.26 -19.65 -1.07
N SER A 372 -0.12 -19.85 -1.73
CA SER A 372 -0.02 -20.76 -2.87
C SER A 372 0.03 -22.23 -2.42
N ASN A 373 -0.20 -23.16 -3.36
CA ASN A 373 0.02 -24.60 -3.10
C ASN A 373 1.48 -24.94 -2.74
N ALA A 374 2.43 -24.07 -3.12
CA ALA A 374 3.84 -24.17 -2.70
C ALA A 374 4.10 -23.58 -1.31
N ASN A 375 3.05 -23.23 -0.55
CA ASN A 375 3.12 -22.62 0.77
C ASN A 375 3.87 -21.27 0.80
N VAL A 376 3.79 -20.49 -0.28
CA VAL A 376 4.26 -19.10 -0.29
C VAL A 376 3.10 -18.17 0.07
N MET A 377 3.33 -17.28 1.02
CA MET A 377 2.37 -16.26 1.44
C MET A 377 2.56 -14.97 0.65
N TYR A 378 1.45 -14.40 0.16
CA TYR A 378 1.40 -13.13 -0.53
C TYR A 378 0.43 -12.18 0.16
N PHE A 379 0.82 -10.92 0.31
CA PHE A 379 -0.12 -9.83 0.58
C PHE A 379 -0.38 -9.09 -0.72
N MET A 380 -1.64 -9.00 -1.11
CA MET A 380 -2.07 -8.36 -2.35
C MET A 380 -3.14 -7.33 -2.08
N THR A 381 -3.20 -6.29 -2.91
CA THR A 381 -4.31 -5.35 -2.90
C THR A 381 -5.57 -6.00 -3.45
N GLN A 382 -6.73 -5.38 -3.24
CA GLN A 382 -7.99 -5.80 -3.85
C GLN A 382 -7.92 -5.89 -5.39
N PHE A 383 -7.00 -5.19 -6.06
CA PHE A 383 -6.84 -5.25 -7.52
C PHE A 383 -5.72 -6.19 -7.98
N GLY A 384 -5.14 -6.99 -7.08
CA GLY A 384 -4.12 -7.99 -7.42
C GLY A 384 -2.71 -7.45 -7.54
N ASN A 385 -2.43 -6.23 -7.05
CA ASN A 385 -1.06 -5.72 -6.97
C ASN A 385 -0.35 -6.34 -5.76
N ALA A 386 0.85 -6.88 -5.95
CA ALA A 386 1.62 -7.47 -4.86
C ALA A 386 2.21 -6.39 -3.95
N LEU A 387 2.06 -6.57 -2.63
CA LEU A 387 2.67 -5.73 -1.59
C LEU A 387 3.83 -6.46 -0.91
N PHE A 388 3.71 -7.77 -0.76
CA PHE A 388 4.67 -8.64 -0.08
C PHE A 388 4.57 -10.08 -0.59
N SER A 389 5.71 -10.77 -0.64
CA SER A 389 5.83 -12.21 -0.89
C SER A 389 6.80 -12.82 0.12
N SER A 390 6.48 -13.99 0.65
CA SER A 390 7.40 -14.76 1.51
C SER A 390 8.38 -15.63 0.72
N ALA A 391 8.33 -15.64 -0.61
CA ALA A 391 9.36 -16.27 -1.43
C ALA A 391 10.66 -15.48 -1.29
N GLY A 392 11.79 -16.16 -1.13
CA GLY A 392 13.09 -15.49 -1.04
C GLY A 392 13.42 -14.75 -2.34
N ASP A 393 14.07 -13.59 -2.23
CA ASP A 393 14.44 -12.74 -3.36
C ASP A 393 15.66 -13.26 -4.17
N SER A 394 16.31 -14.35 -3.73
CA SER A 394 17.52 -14.87 -4.36
C SER A 394 17.24 -16.00 -5.35
N GLU A 395 17.51 -15.75 -6.64
CA GLU A 395 17.59 -16.79 -7.69
C GLU A 395 18.63 -17.88 -7.39
N LEU A 396 19.50 -17.66 -6.40
CA LEU A 396 20.63 -18.52 -6.03
C LEU A 396 20.36 -19.48 -4.87
N GLU A 397 19.23 -19.35 -4.16
CA GLU A 397 18.92 -20.22 -3.03
C GLU A 397 17.49 -20.77 -3.14
N GLU A 398 17.38 -22.04 -3.54
CA GLU A 398 16.15 -22.84 -3.42
C GLU A 398 15.83 -23.14 -1.93
N GLN A 399 15.64 -22.12 -1.10
CA GLN A 399 15.13 -22.31 0.25
C GLN A 399 13.59 -22.32 0.20
N SER A 400 13.03 -23.52 0.05
CA SER A 400 11.60 -23.75 0.24
C SER A 400 11.22 -23.41 1.69
N PHE A 401 10.48 -22.32 1.88
CA PHE A 401 9.85 -21.99 3.16
C PHE A 401 8.82 -23.08 3.47
N SER A 402 9.17 -24.06 4.31
CA SER A 402 8.40 -25.30 4.50
C SER A 402 7.30 -25.21 5.58
N PHE A 403 6.68 -24.04 5.75
CA PHE A 403 5.57 -23.88 6.70
C PHE A 403 4.24 -24.27 6.03
N ASP A 404 3.65 -25.41 6.42
CA ASP A 404 2.41 -25.91 5.81
C ASP A 404 1.17 -25.19 6.34
N TYR A 405 0.87 -24.02 5.78
CA TYR A 405 -0.24 -23.18 6.21
C TYR A 405 -1.59 -23.90 6.15
N SER A 406 -2.34 -23.84 7.25
CA SER A 406 -3.70 -24.38 7.37
C SER A 406 -4.76 -23.32 7.63
N GLY A 407 -4.37 -22.19 8.23
CA GLY A 407 -5.29 -21.08 8.53
C GLY A 407 -4.55 -19.84 9.02
N PHE A 408 -5.29 -18.74 9.17
CA PHE A 408 -4.75 -17.50 9.71
C PHE A 408 -5.82 -16.68 10.42
N ALA A 409 -5.39 -15.78 11.31
CA ALA A 409 -6.21 -14.75 11.92
C ALA A 409 -5.42 -13.44 11.99
N TYR A 410 -6.04 -12.33 11.64
CA TYR A 410 -5.46 -10.99 11.73
C TYR A 410 -6.29 -10.10 12.64
N VAL A 411 -5.63 -9.40 13.56
CA VAL A 411 -6.23 -8.38 14.45
C VAL A 411 -5.17 -7.35 14.80
N ASP A 412 -5.51 -6.05 14.71
CA ASP A 412 -4.67 -4.94 15.19
C ASP A 412 -3.19 -5.11 14.78
N LYS A 413 -2.88 -5.16 13.48
CA LYS A 413 -1.49 -5.29 12.96
C LYS A 413 -0.72 -6.55 13.39
N LEU A 414 -1.40 -7.53 14.02
CA LEU A 414 -0.87 -8.83 14.39
C LEU A 414 -1.51 -9.89 13.50
N LEU A 415 -0.69 -10.60 12.70
CA LEU A 415 -1.13 -11.75 11.93
C LEU A 415 -0.64 -13.03 12.61
N VAL A 416 -1.53 -13.99 12.83
CA VAL A 416 -1.20 -15.32 13.32
C VAL A 416 -1.53 -16.33 12.24
N SER A 417 -0.51 -16.97 11.68
CA SER A 417 -0.69 -18.09 10.74
C SER A 417 -0.47 -19.42 11.45
N ALA A 418 -1.20 -20.44 11.05
CA ALA A 418 -1.17 -21.76 11.66
C ALA A 418 -0.77 -22.83 10.65
N SER A 419 -0.22 -23.93 11.15
CA SER A 419 0.23 -25.07 10.36
C SER A 419 -0.50 -26.37 10.76
N SER A 420 -0.62 -27.26 9.77
CA SER A 420 -1.08 -28.64 9.95
C SER A 420 -0.16 -29.48 10.85
N SER A 421 1.08 -29.02 11.09
CA SER A 421 2.06 -29.68 11.99
C SER A 421 1.86 -29.34 13.48
N GLY A 422 1.02 -28.37 13.80
CA GLY A 422 0.83 -27.85 15.17
C GLY A 422 1.71 -26.67 15.54
N GLU A 423 2.44 -26.14 14.56
CA GLU A 423 3.17 -24.88 14.67
C GLU A 423 2.28 -23.70 14.30
N TYR A 424 2.56 -22.54 14.89
CA TYR A 424 1.96 -21.27 14.51
C TYR A 424 3.01 -20.17 14.49
N GLN A 425 2.81 -19.20 13.63
CA GLN A 425 3.71 -18.07 13.42
C GLN A 425 3.01 -16.78 13.80
N VAL A 426 3.71 -15.93 14.55
CA VAL A 426 3.22 -14.60 14.95
C VAL A 426 4.00 -13.55 14.17
N TRP A 427 3.28 -12.76 13.38
CA TRP A 427 3.78 -11.72 12.49
C TRP A 427 3.41 -10.34 13.04
N ASP A 428 4.42 -9.53 13.32
CA ASP A 428 4.25 -8.10 13.57
C ASP A 428 4.24 -7.37 12.23
N LEU A 429 3.23 -6.53 11.99
CA LEU A 429 3.06 -5.82 10.71
C LEU A 429 3.21 -4.30 10.88
N TRP A 430 3.82 -3.67 9.87
CA TRP A 430 3.62 -2.27 9.55
C TRP A 430 2.24 -2.09 8.92
N GLU A 431 1.51 -1.07 9.34
CA GLU A 431 0.25 -0.64 8.72
C GLU A 431 0.36 0.83 8.32
N GLU A 432 -0.13 1.15 7.12
CA GLU A 432 -0.19 2.53 6.64
C GLU A 432 -1.16 3.41 7.43
N ALA A 433 -0.64 4.53 7.94
CA ALA A 433 -1.43 5.61 8.50
C ALA A 433 -1.74 6.66 7.42
N LYS A 434 -2.99 6.70 6.96
CA LYS A 434 -3.40 7.55 5.83
C LYS A 434 -3.30 9.03 6.17
N GLN A 435 -2.73 9.80 5.25
CA GLN A 435 -2.65 11.25 5.38
C GLN A 435 -3.94 11.97 4.93
N GLY A 436 -4.66 11.46 3.92
CA GLY A 436 -6.03 11.88 3.58
C GLY A 436 -6.25 13.36 3.24
N PHE A 437 -5.20 14.18 3.11
CA PHE A 437 -5.27 15.56 2.62
C PHE A 437 -4.48 15.68 1.31
N SER A 438 -4.88 16.62 0.45
CA SER A 438 -4.17 16.95 -0.78
C SER A 438 -3.46 18.29 -0.60
N ASP A 439 -2.12 18.31 -0.71
CA ASP A 439 -1.35 19.55 -0.84
C ASP A 439 -0.75 19.62 -2.23
N ALA A 440 -1.35 20.42 -3.12
CA ALA A 440 -0.86 20.56 -4.49
C ALA A 440 0.54 21.20 -4.59
N ARG A 441 1.18 21.58 -3.48
CA ARG A 441 2.51 22.21 -3.46
C ARG A 441 3.63 21.26 -3.05
N SER A 442 3.30 20.13 -2.43
CA SER A 442 4.27 19.21 -1.84
C SER A 442 3.75 17.78 -1.83
N PRO A 443 4.57 16.79 -2.18
CA PRO A 443 4.19 15.38 -2.09
C PRO A 443 3.73 15.01 -0.67
N VAL A 444 2.76 14.12 -0.59
CA VAL A 444 2.23 13.63 0.68
C VAL A 444 3.22 12.67 1.32
N SER A 445 3.51 12.85 2.60
CA SER A 445 4.40 11.97 3.34
C SER A 445 3.76 10.59 3.51
N TYR A 446 4.53 9.54 3.28
CA TYR A 446 4.11 8.17 3.51
C TYR A 446 4.42 7.77 4.96
N VAL A 447 3.40 7.30 5.70
CA VAL A 447 3.53 7.02 7.14
C VAL A 447 3.08 5.60 7.44
N LEU A 448 3.92 4.86 8.14
CA LEU A 448 3.66 3.52 8.65
C LEU A 448 3.68 3.52 10.18
N GLN A 449 2.91 2.63 10.78
CA GLN A 449 2.91 2.41 12.23
C GLN A 449 2.81 0.94 12.58
N ASN A 450 3.26 0.56 13.77
CA ASN A 450 3.19 -0.82 14.28
C ASN A 450 2.68 -0.87 15.74
N ASN A 451 2.59 -2.07 16.31
CA ASN A 451 2.16 -2.28 17.70
C ASN A 451 3.24 -2.02 18.76
N LYS A 452 4.47 -1.70 18.34
CA LYS A 452 5.61 -1.42 19.21
C LYS A 452 5.81 0.08 19.45
N ASN A 453 4.81 0.88 19.09
CA ASN A 453 4.82 2.33 19.15
C ASN A 453 5.83 2.98 18.19
N ASP A 454 6.25 2.29 17.13
CA ASP A 454 7.09 2.88 16.10
C ASP A 454 6.22 3.49 15.01
N VAL A 455 6.63 4.67 14.55
CA VAL A 455 6.08 5.40 13.41
C VAL A 455 7.22 5.63 12.43
N ALA A 456 7.11 5.08 11.22
CA ALA A 456 8.07 5.31 10.15
C ALA A 456 7.51 6.35 9.18
N ILE A 457 8.31 7.36 8.86
CA ILE A 457 7.93 8.46 7.97
C ILE A 457 8.89 8.48 6.78
N TYR A 458 8.32 8.57 5.60
CA TYR A 458 9.04 8.84 4.37
C TYR A 458 8.42 10.05 3.67
N SER A 459 9.28 10.95 3.19
CA SER A 459 8.87 12.03 2.30
C SER A 459 10.03 12.30 1.33
N PRO A 460 9.76 12.48 0.04
CA PRO A 460 10.80 12.90 -0.89
C PRO A 460 11.29 14.30 -0.53
N ALA A 461 12.59 14.46 -0.32
CA ALA A 461 13.21 15.76 -0.06
C ALA A 461 13.47 16.51 -1.37
N LYS A 462 13.24 17.82 -1.39
CA LYS A 462 13.63 18.67 -2.53
C LYS A 462 15.17 18.72 -2.60
N GLY A 463 15.74 18.02 -3.58
CA GLY A 463 17.17 18.11 -3.91
C GLY A 463 18.12 17.23 -3.09
N SER A 464 17.66 16.20 -2.37
CA SER A 464 18.60 15.25 -1.76
C SER A 464 19.24 14.37 -2.83
N SER A 465 20.57 14.28 -2.81
CA SER A 465 21.27 13.11 -3.36
C SER A 465 20.65 11.84 -2.79
N ALA A 466 20.67 10.73 -3.53
CA ALA A 466 20.15 9.40 -3.17
C ALA A 466 20.77 8.77 -1.89
N THR A 467 21.36 9.58 -1.00
CA THR A 467 22.05 9.22 0.24
C THR A 467 21.19 9.41 1.48
N HIS A 468 19.95 9.95 1.36
CA HIS A 468 18.98 10.10 2.46
C HIS A 468 17.73 9.24 2.28
N ASP A 469 17.88 8.06 1.66
CA ASP A 469 16.79 7.13 1.33
C ASP A 469 16.43 6.21 2.51
N VAL A 470 16.29 6.79 3.71
CA VAL A 470 15.97 6.03 4.93
C VAL A 470 14.68 6.56 5.53
N MET A 471 13.73 5.67 5.78
CA MET A 471 12.55 6.00 6.57
C MET A 471 12.96 6.48 7.96
N GLN A 472 12.52 7.67 8.35
CA GLN A 472 12.74 8.16 9.71
C GLN A 472 11.82 7.38 10.65
N ILE A 473 12.40 6.60 11.56
CA ILE A 473 11.66 5.86 12.58
C ILE A 473 11.62 6.66 13.87
N ILE A 474 10.42 6.81 14.41
CA ILE A 474 10.14 7.57 15.61
C ILE A 474 9.34 6.70 16.56
N LYS A 475 9.74 6.67 17.84
CA LYS A 475 9.00 5.98 18.88
C LYS A 475 8.06 6.94 19.62
N LEU A 476 6.82 6.53 19.85
CA LEU A 476 5.89 7.32 20.66
C LEU A 476 6.43 7.50 22.09
N PRO A 477 6.17 8.65 22.75
CA PRO A 477 6.68 8.96 24.08
C PRO A 477 5.96 8.21 25.21
N THR A 478 5.05 7.31 24.86
CA THR A 478 4.28 6.48 25.78
C THR A 478 5.07 5.25 26.20
N ARG A 479 5.13 4.96 27.50
CA ARG A 479 5.81 3.76 28.03
C ARG A 479 5.07 2.46 27.73
N THR A 480 3.74 2.52 27.68
CA THR A 480 2.84 1.37 27.49
C THR A 480 2.74 0.90 26.04
N ILE A 481 2.59 -0.41 25.81
CA ILE A 481 2.41 -1.02 24.47
C ILE A 481 0.94 -1.20 24.03
N ASN A 482 -0.03 -0.76 24.85
CA ASN A 482 -1.47 -0.85 24.56
C ASN A 482 -2.04 0.35 23.79
N ASN A 483 -1.24 1.08 22.99
CA ASN A 483 -1.78 2.24 22.31
C ASN A 483 -2.61 1.83 21.09
N CYS A 484 -3.86 2.29 21.05
CA CYS A 484 -4.65 2.31 19.83
C CYS A 484 -4.43 3.68 19.17
N VAL A 485 -3.72 3.72 18.05
CA VAL A 485 -3.45 4.97 17.32
C VAL A 485 -4.11 4.90 15.93
N PRO A 486 -5.34 5.44 15.81
CA PRO A 486 -6.09 5.41 14.55
C PRO A 486 -5.67 6.53 13.59
N LEU A 487 -5.08 7.63 14.08
CA LEU A 487 -4.77 8.81 13.28
C LEU A 487 -3.34 9.28 13.53
N ILE A 488 -2.57 9.40 12.44
CA ILE A 488 -1.24 10.02 12.42
C ILE A 488 -1.20 10.95 11.20
N LYS A 489 -0.82 12.22 11.40
CA LYS A 489 -0.68 13.18 10.29
C LYS A 489 0.65 13.92 10.38
N VAL A 490 1.38 13.98 9.28
CA VAL A 490 2.60 14.76 9.12
C VAL A 490 2.29 16.00 8.30
N ASN A 491 2.81 17.16 8.71
CA ASN A 491 2.57 18.40 8.00
C ASN A 491 3.42 18.49 6.71
N SER A 492 3.04 19.35 5.76
CA SER A 492 3.66 19.37 4.43
C SER A 492 5.14 19.76 4.36
N ASN A 493 5.69 20.37 5.42
CA ASN A 493 7.12 20.67 5.50
C ASN A 493 7.90 19.65 6.34
N ASN A 494 7.27 18.56 6.76
CA ASN A 494 7.83 17.49 7.60
C ASN A 494 8.50 18.00 8.89
N LYS A 495 7.97 19.06 9.50
CA LYS A 495 8.47 19.60 10.77
C LYS A 495 7.63 19.20 11.97
N LEU A 496 6.34 18.96 11.78
CA LEU A 496 5.42 18.57 12.84
C LEU A 496 4.70 17.28 12.46
N MET A 497 4.59 16.38 13.44
CA MET A 497 3.72 15.21 13.37
C MET A 497 2.70 15.29 14.50
N VAL A 498 1.45 14.94 14.21
CA VAL A 498 0.40 14.75 15.20
C VAL A 498 0.00 13.28 15.24
N VAL A 499 -0.20 12.76 16.44
CA VAL A 499 -0.59 11.38 16.71
C VAL A 499 -1.73 11.39 17.72
N TYR A 500 -2.86 10.76 17.38
CA TYR A 500 -3.97 10.60 18.31
C TYR A 500 -3.98 9.18 18.87
N VAL A 501 -3.95 9.05 20.20
CA VAL A 501 -4.05 7.78 20.93
C VAL A 501 -5.46 7.67 21.50
N SER A 502 -6.32 6.93 20.82
CA SER A 502 -7.76 6.94 21.04
C SER A 502 -8.19 6.28 22.35
N ASN A 503 -7.55 5.17 22.75
CA ASN A 503 -7.89 4.49 23.99
C ASN A 503 -7.50 5.25 25.27
N LYS A 504 -6.78 6.37 25.12
CA LYS A 504 -6.38 7.26 26.22
C LYS A 504 -6.90 8.68 26.06
N ASN A 505 -7.57 9.00 24.94
CA ASN A 505 -7.99 10.36 24.59
C ASN A 505 -6.84 11.38 24.66
N ILE A 506 -5.68 11.03 24.07
CA ILE A 506 -4.48 11.89 24.06
C ILE A 506 -4.12 12.29 22.63
N LEU A 507 -3.95 13.59 22.40
CA LEU A 507 -3.28 14.13 21.22
C LEU A 507 -1.81 14.42 21.54
N LEU A 508 -0.93 13.78 20.79
CA LEU A 508 0.51 13.99 20.86
C LEU A 508 0.96 14.80 19.65
N ILE A 509 1.83 15.77 19.87
CA ILE A 509 2.44 16.58 18.81
C ILE A 509 3.94 16.49 18.95
N GLN A 510 4.63 16.06 17.90
CA GLN A 510 6.08 16.02 17.85
C GLN A 510 6.62 17.09 16.94
N ASN A 511 7.64 17.81 17.40
CA ASN A 511 8.51 18.56 16.53
C ASN A 511 9.63 17.64 16.02
N LEU A 512 9.67 17.42 14.70
CA LEU A 512 10.61 16.54 14.02
C LEU A 512 12.03 17.13 13.90
N GLU A 513 12.17 18.47 14.00
CA GLU A 513 13.46 19.15 14.00
C GLU A 513 14.12 19.12 15.38
N THR A 514 13.36 19.36 16.44
CA THR A 514 13.89 19.41 17.83
C THR A 514 13.73 18.09 18.58
N ASN A 515 12.99 17.13 18.02
CA ASN A 515 12.61 15.86 18.63
C ASN A 515 11.89 16.01 19.99
N VAL A 516 11.09 17.07 20.14
CA VAL A 516 10.32 17.36 21.37
C VAL A 516 8.87 16.93 21.19
N TRP A 517 8.31 16.29 22.22
CA TRP A 517 6.91 15.88 22.29
C TRP A 517 6.09 16.82 23.19
N TYR A 518 4.90 17.17 22.71
CA TYR A 518 3.85 17.86 23.45
C TYR A 518 2.64 16.93 23.58
N SER A 519 1.98 16.92 24.73
CA SER A 519 0.87 16.00 25.03
C SER A 519 -0.33 16.78 25.55
N PHE A 520 -1.47 16.61 24.89
CA PHE A 520 -2.76 17.18 25.26
C PHE A 520 -3.73 16.05 25.58
N LYS A 521 -4.26 16.03 26.81
CA LYS A 521 -5.14 14.98 27.32
C LYS A 521 -6.61 15.41 27.22
N GLU A 522 -7.52 14.46 27.40
CA GLU A 522 -8.97 14.68 27.52
C GLU A 522 -9.59 15.27 26.24
N ILE A 523 -9.13 14.80 25.08
CA ILE A 523 -9.67 15.24 23.79
C ILE A 523 -10.08 14.00 22.99
N THR A 524 -11.34 13.94 22.57
CA THR A 524 -11.84 12.88 21.69
C THR A 524 -11.87 13.35 20.24
N ILE A 525 -10.91 12.89 19.44
CA ILE A 525 -10.77 13.26 18.03
C ILE A 525 -11.37 12.16 17.14
N LEU A 526 -12.27 12.57 16.25
CA LEU A 526 -12.89 11.70 15.24
C LEU A 526 -12.08 11.71 13.93
N ASP A 527 -11.56 12.88 13.54
CA ASP A 527 -10.75 13.07 12.34
C ASP A 527 -9.82 14.28 12.50
N MET A 528 -8.68 14.30 11.80
CA MET A 528 -7.76 15.44 11.83
C MET A 528 -6.94 15.61 10.55
N HIS A 529 -6.71 16.85 10.14
CA HIS A 529 -5.93 17.19 8.96
C HIS A 529 -5.10 18.45 9.15
N TRP A 530 -3.91 18.47 8.55
CA TRP A 530 -3.11 19.68 8.46
C TRP A 530 -3.71 20.63 7.40
N LEU A 531 -3.78 21.90 7.77
CA LEU A 531 -4.06 22.99 6.88
C LEU A 531 -2.78 23.83 6.78
N SER A 532 -2.02 23.61 5.70
CA SER A 532 -0.66 24.13 5.55
C SER A 532 0.27 23.58 6.67
N SER A 533 1.23 24.37 7.13
CA SER A 533 2.35 23.86 7.92
C SER A 533 2.18 24.04 9.43
N THR A 534 1.22 24.88 9.85
CA THR A 534 1.07 25.30 11.26
C THR A 534 -0.37 25.27 11.76
N TYR A 535 -1.35 24.93 10.93
CA TYR A 535 -2.75 24.86 11.36
C TYR A 535 -3.22 23.41 11.35
N LEU A 536 -3.75 22.96 12.47
CA LEU A 536 -4.34 21.63 12.63
C LEU A 536 -5.85 21.77 12.70
N LEU A 537 -6.57 21.10 11.81
CA LEU A 537 -8.02 21.01 11.82
C LEU A 537 -8.42 19.67 12.45
N CYS A 538 -9.29 19.68 13.44
CA CYS A 538 -9.78 18.48 14.12
C CYS A 538 -11.31 18.47 14.16
N ALA A 539 -11.92 17.32 13.87
CA ALA A 539 -13.28 17.01 14.27
C ALA A 539 -13.25 16.43 15.68
N ILE A 540 -13.81 17.16 16.64
CA ILE A 540 -13.76 16.84 18.06
C ILE A 540 -15.18 16.53 18.54
N LYS A 541 -15.31 15.41 19.24
CA LYS A 541 -16.50 15.04 20.00
C LYS A 541 -16.37 15.58 21.41
N ARG A 542 -17.33 16.39 21.83
CA ARG A 542 -17.35 17.04 23.15
C ARG A 542 -18.05 16.17 24.18
N ASP A 543 -17.93 16.58 25.44
CA ASP A 543 -18.58 15.92 26.58
C ASP A 543 -20.12 15.96 26.49
N ASP A 544 -20.68 16.94 25.78
CA ASP A 544 -22.11 17.04 25.48
C ASP A 544 -22.54 16.16 24.27
N TRP A 545 -21.65 15.29 23.79
CA TRP A 545 -21.83 14.40 22.64
C TRP A 545 -22.00 15.12 21.29
N THR A 546 -21.89 16.45 21.26
CA THR A 546 -21.93 17.21 20.02
C THR A 546 -20.58 17.13 19.30
N ILE A 547 -20.64 17.19 17.97
CA ILE A 547 -19.45 17.21 17.12
C ILE A 547 -19.16 18.65 16.71
N SER A 548 -17.91 19.08 16.91
CA SER A 548 -17.43 20.39 16.47
C SER A 548 -16.16 20.23 15.64
N VAL A 549 -16.02 21.03 14.59
CA VAL A 549 -14.78 21.13 13.81
C VAL A 549 -14.02 22.35 14.28
N GLN A 550 -12.80 22.15 14.78
CA GLN A 550 -11.98 23.19 15.38
C GLN A 550 -10.64 23.30 14.64
N CYS A 551 -10.13 24.52 14.49
CA CYS A 551 -8.81 24.77 13.92
C CYS A 551 -7.88 25.39 14.96
N PHE A 552 -6.70 24.80 15.13
CA PHE A 552 -5.66 25.23 16.05
C PHE A 552 -4.45 25.75 15.29
N ARG A 553 -3.91 26.90 15.68
CA ARG A 553 -2.65 27.44 15.16
C ARG A 553 -1.50 27.04 16.08
N LEU A 554 -0.71 26.06 15.65
CA LEU A 554 0.39 25.50 16.40
C LEU A 554 1.71 26.13 15.96
N HIS A 555 2.43 26.71 16.92
CA HIS A 555 3.78 27.23 16.68
C HIS A 555 4.79 26.07 16.60
N LEU A 556 5.85 26.24 15.80
CA LEU A 556 6.91 25.23 15.68
C LEU A 556 7.65 25.03 17.01
N GLN A 557 7.81 26.08 17.81
CA GLN A 557 8.53 26.05 19.08
C GLN A 557 7.72 26.71 20.19
N GLY A 558 7.93 26.27 21.43
CA GLY A 558 7.33 26.88 22.62
C GLY A 558 5.84 26.59 22.79
N LEU A 559 5.37 25.41 22.37
CA LEU A 559 4.01 24.98 22.67
C LEU A 559 3.88 24.68 24.19
N ASP A 560 2.85 25.26 24.80
CA ASP A 560 2.41 25.01 26.16
C ASP A 560 1.43 23.83 26.11
N SER A 561 1.81 22.71 26.73
CA SER A 561 1.03 21.48 26.72
C SER A 561 -0.11 21.46 27.75
N SER A 562 -0.39 22.56 28.45
CA SER A 562 -1.43 22.60 29.48
C SER A 562 -2.86 22.59 28.92
N ASP A 563 -3.12 23.30 27.82
CA ASP A 563 -4.45 23.38 27.20
C ASP A 563 -4.35 23.70 25.71
N ILE A 564 -4.90 22.82 24.87
CA ILE A 564 -4.89 23.00 23.41
C ILE A 564 -5.76 24.18 22.96
N ASN A 565 -6.80 24.52 23.74
CA ASN A 565 -7.77 25.55 23.37
C ASN A 565 -7.15 26.95 23.28
N LYS A 566 -6.01 27.17 23.94
CA LYS A 566 -5.17 28.38 23.79
C LYS A 566 -4.76 28.65 22.34
N TYR A 567 -4.67 27.60 21.52
CA TYR A 567 -4.27 27.69 20.13
C TYR A 567 -5.45 27.75 19.15
N ARG A 568 -6.69 27.66 19.65
CA ARG A 568 -7.89 27.63 18.79
C ARG A 568 -8.13 28.98 18.13
N ILE A 569 -8.25 28.98 16.80
CA ILE A 569 -8.52 30.19 16.00
C ILE A 569 -9.88 30.18 15.31
N TRP A 570 -10.51 29.00 15.20
CA TRP A 570 -11.80 28.84 14.53
C TRP A 570 -12.52 27.60 15.05
N GLU A 571 -13.85 27.66 15.04
CA GLU A 571 -14.73 26.57 15.45
C GLU A 571 -16.04 26.62 14.66
N TYR A 572 -16.54 25.45 14.28
CA TYR A 572 -17.85 25.24 13.66
C TYR A 572 -18.55 24.08 14.34
N GLN A 573 -19.72 24.33 14.92
CA GLN A 573 -20.53 23.29 15.57
C GLN A 573 -21.47 22.66 14.55
N LEU A 574 -21.47 21.32 14.50
CA LEU A 574 -22.40 20.58 13.65
C LEU A 574 -23.73 20.36 14.37
N PRO A 575 -24.85 20.21 13.62
CA PRO A 575 -26.13 19.86 14.22
C PRO A 575 -26.05 18.52 14.97
N ALA A 576 -26.75 18.41 16.10
CA ALA A 576 -26.77 17.21 16.94
C ALA A 576 -27.26 15.93 16.22
N SER A 577 -27.96 16.06 15.10
CA SER A 577 -28.41 14.94 14.26
C SER A 577 -27.30 14.30 13.42
N VAL A 578 -26.10 14.90 13.37
CA VAL A 578 -24.99 14.40 12.56
C VAL A 578 -24.19 13.40 13.39
N GLU A 579 -24.32 12.12 13.08
CA GLU A 579 -23.57 11.05 13.78
C GLU A 579 -22.17 10.82 13.20
N ARG A 580 -21.98 11.08 11.90
CA ARG A 580 -20.73 10.80 11.17
C ARG A 580 -20.23 12.03 10.44
N VAL A 581 -18.92 12.27 10.56
CA VAL A 581 -18.23 13.44 9.98
C VAL A 581 -16.90 12.99 9.41
N LYS A 582 -16.63 13.38 8.17
CA LYS A 582 -15.32 13.22 7.53
C LYS A 582 -14.82 14.59 7.07
N LEU A 583 -13.54 14.86 7.34
CA LEU A 583 -12.89 16.09 6.93
C LEU A 583 -12.03 15.82 5.69
N GLN A 584 -12.08 16.72 4.72
CA GLN A 584 -11.12 16.75 3.61
C GLN A 584 -10.54 18.15 3.47
N VAL A 585 -9.24 18.22 3.18
CA VAL A 585 -8.52 19.48 3.00
C VAL A 585 -7.75 19.44 1.70
N ASN A 586 -7.97 20.44 0.84
CA ASN A 586 -7.24 20.61 -0.41
C ASN A 586 -6.55 21.97 -0.41
N LEU A 587 -5.22 21.96 -0.55
CA LEU A 587 -4.41 23.17 -0.68
C LEU A 587 -4.07 23.41 -2.15
N PHE A 588 -4.29 24.64 -2.62
CA PHE A 588 -4.07 24.99 -4.01
C PHE A 588 -2.60 25.36 -4.26
N CYS A 589 -2.08 24.94 -5.41
CA CYS A 589 -0.72 25.31 -5.83
C CYS A 589 -0.60 26.82 -6.10
N LYS A 590 -1.56 27.38 -6.83
CA LYS A 590 -1.62 28.82 -7.16
C LYS A 590 -2.76 29.50 -6.37
N PRO A 591 -2.45 30.37 -5.39
CA PRO A 591 -3.48 31.08 -4.63
C PRO A 591 -4.31 32.00 -5.52
N LYS A 592 -5.65 31.90 -5.44
CA LYS A 592 -6.56 32.73 -6.25
C LYS A 592 -6.78 34.07 -5.56
N LEU A 593 -6.34 35.17 -6.18
CA LEU A 593 -6.58 36.53 -5.67
C LEU A 593 -8.08 36.84 -5.65
N LEU A 594 -8.58 37.32 -4.51
CA LEU A 594 -9.96 37.76 -4.38
C LEU A 594 -10.07 39.26 -4.63
N LYS A 595 -11.00 39.65 -5.50
CA LYS A 595 -11.41 41.05 -5.64
C LYS A 595 -12.46 41.34 -4.57
N LEU A 596 -12.09 42.11 -3.54
CA LEU A 596 -13.04 42.59 -2.55
C LEU A 596 -14.02 43.56 -3.24
N LYS A 597 -15.32 43.30 -3.13
CA LYS A 597 -16.32 44.35 -3.43
C LYS A 597 -16.16 45.40 -2.34
N SER A 598 -15.92 46.64 -2.72
CA SER A 598 -15.79 47.79 -1.81
C SER A 598 -17.01 47.85 -0.89
N LEU A 599 -16.84 47.41 0.36
CA LEU A 599 -17.82 47.60 1.41
C LEU A 599 -17.52 48.96 2.04
N GLU A 600 -18.54 49.79 2.20
CA GLU A 600 -18.50 51.15 2.78
C GLU A 600 -18.02 51.22 4.24
N ASN A 601 -17.42 50.14 4.78
CA ASN A 601 -16.78 50.10 6.09
C ASN A 601 -15.28 50.37 5.95
N SER A 602 -14.93 51.65 6.17
CA SER A 602 -13.63 52.30 6.05
C SER A 602 -12.48 51.79 6.96
N ASP A 603 -12.61 50.63 7.60
CA ASP A 603 -11.57 50.10 8.51
C ASP A 603 -10.72 48.97 7.90
N LEU A 604 -11.19 48.31 6.83
CA LEU A 604 -10.42 47.27 6.13
C LEU A 604 -9.51 47.84 5.02
N ASP A 605 -9.84 49.01 4.47
CA ASP A 605 -9.06 49.68 3.42
C ASP A 605 -7.79 50.38 3.94
N LYS A 606 -7.59 50.46 5.26
CA LYS A 606 -6.41 51.16 5.85
C LYS A 606 -5.06 50.46 5.59
N TYR A 607 -5.04 49.23 5.05
CA TYR A 607 -3.81 48.44 4.91
C TYR A 607 -3.51 47.86 3.52
N GLY A 608 -4.39 48.01 2.51
CA GLY A 608 -4.12 47.51 1.14
C GLY A 608 -3.82 46.00 1.03
N GLU A 609 -4.19 45.20 2.04
CA GLU A 609 -3.85 43.77 2.12
C GLU A 609 -4.63 42.95 1.08
N LYS A 610 -3.90 42.23 0.22
CA LYS A 610 -4.47 41.33 -0.78
C LYS A 610 -4.83 39.99 -0.14
N PHE A 611 -6.09 39.57 -0.26
CA PHE A 611 -6.56 38.26 0.21
C PHE A 611 -6.55 37.24 -0.90
N TYR A 612 -6.10 36.03 -0.56
CA TYR A 612 -6.03 34.91 -1.48
C TYR A 612 -6.85 33.73 -0.95
N LYS A 613 -7.60 33.05 -1.83
CA LYS A 613 -8.11 31.71 -1.55
C LYS A 613 -6.94 30.74 -1.69
N THR A 614 -6.50 30.17 -0.57
CA THR A 614 -5.30 29.30 -0.53
C THR A 614 -5.65 27.82 -0.39
N ALA A 615 -6.82 27.51 0.14
CA ALA A 615 -7.26 26.15 0.37
C ALA A 615 -8.78 26.08 0.47
N GLU A 616 -9.29 24.86 0.53
CA GLU A 616 -10.65 24.55 0.91
C GLU A 616 -10.68 23.45 1.99
N VAL A 617 -11.63 23.59 2.89
CA VAL A 617 -11.99 22.58 3.88
C VAL A 617 -13.38 22.09 3.52
N ILE A 618 -13.51 20.78 3.33
CA ILE A 618 -14.76 20.13 2.97
C ILE A 618 -15.16 19.24 4.15
N ILE A 619 -16.37 19.45 4.65
CA ILE A 619 -16.98 18.63 5.70
C ILE A 619 -18.05 17.77 5.05
N THR A 620 -17.83 16.47 5.05
CA THR A 620 -18.81 15.49 4.57
C THR A 620 -19.60 14.96 5.75
N THR A 621 -20.92 15.10 5.67
CA THR A 621 -21.90 14.52 6.60
C THR A 621 -22.69 13.41 5.88
N GLY A 622 -23.63 12.75 6.57
CA GLY A 622 -24.40 11.64 5.97
C GLY A 622 -25.14 11.98 4.66
N ASP A 623 -25.62 13.21 4.49
CA ASP A 623 -26.42 13.63 3.34
C ASP A 623 -25.91 14.91 2.64
N LYS A 624 -24.99 15.65 3.26
CA LYS A 624 -24.55 16.97 2.81
C LYS A 624 -23.04 17.13 2.84
N ILE A 625 -22.55 17.98 1.95
CA ILE A 625 -21.19 18.49 1.91
C ILE A 625 -21.22 20.00 2.21
N ILE A 626 -20.39 20.43 3.16
CA ILE A 626 -20.23 21.84 3.55
C ILE A 626 -18.81 22.26 3.19
N ILE A 627 -18.67 23.36 2.46
CA ILE A 627 -17.39 23.81 1.90
C ILE A 627 -17.02 25.15 2.51
N PHE A 628 -15.83 25.21 3.12
CA PHE A 628 -15.22 26.43 3.62
C PHE A 628 -14.03 26.81 2.74
N ALA A 629 -14.10 28.00 2.13
CA ALA A 629 -12.95 28.62 1.48
C ALA A 629 -12.03 29.25 2.53
N ILE A 630 -10.74 28.93 2.45
CA ILE A 630 -9.72 29.45 3.37
C ILE A 630 -9.08 30.69 2.76
N LEU A 631 -9.30 31.82 3.42
CA LEU A 631 -8.80 33.13 3.00
C LEU A 631 -7.56 33.49 3.81
N SER A 632 -6.45 33.67 3.10
CA SER A 632 -5.14 33.92 3.72
C SER A 632 -4.44 35.13 3.11
N ILE A 633 -3.49 35.67 3.87
CA ILE A 633 -2.48 36.61 3.37
C ILE A 633 -1.18 35.84 3.15
N LEU A 634 -0.47 36.19 2.07
CA LEU A 634 0.83 35.63 1.74
C LEU A 634 1.92 36.49 2.39
N HIS A 635 2.60 35.95 3.40
CA HIS A 635 3.76 36.61 3.99
C HIS A 635 4.94 36.55 2.99
N PRO A 636 5.83 37.56 2.92
CA PRO A 636 7.00 37.55 2.03
C PRO A 636 7.92 36.32 2.18
N SER A 637 7.89 35.67 3.34
CA SER A 637 8.61 34.42 3.59
C SER A 637 7.94 33.16 2.99
N GLY A 638 6.85 33.31 2.23
CA GLY A 638 6.09 32.21 1.65
C GLY A 638 5.09 31.53 2.61
N ILE A 639 4.93 32.04 3.84
CA ILE A 639 4.01 31.47 4.83
C ILE A 639 2.58 32.00 4.59
N HIS A 640 1.61 31.09 4.55
CA HIS A 640 0.19 31.44 4.46
C HIS A 640 -0.36 31.73 5.86
N ILE A 641 -0.86 32.95 6.06
CA ILE A 641 -1.50 33.35 7.32
C ILE A 641 -3.01 33.38 7.11
N ILE A 642 -3.72 32.43 7.74
CA ILE A 642 -5.18 32.33 7.64
C ILE A 642 -5.80 33.53 8.37
N LYS A 643 -6.72 34.21 7.69
CA LYS A 643 -7.49 35.32 8.24
C LYS A 643 -8.96 34.99 8.42
N LYS A 644 -9.53 34.17 7.54
CA LYS A 644 -10.95 33.84 7.59
C LYS A 644 -11.27 32.47 6.99
N PHE A 645 -12.16 31.75 7.65
CA PHE A 645 -12.88 30.60 7.11
C PHE A 645 -14.23 31.12 6.58
N HIS A 646 -14.44 31.07 5.27
CA HIS A 646 -15.67 31.53 4.64
C HIS A 646 -16.49 30.34 4.14
N GLU A 647 -17.67 30.12 4.72
CA GLU A 647 -18.61 29.13 4.19
C GLU A 647 -19.00 29.54 2.76
N HIS A 648 -18.58 28.74 1.80
CA HIS A 648 -18.74 28.98 0.37
C HIS A 648 -20.01 28.34 -0.16
N ALA A 649 -20.29 27.10 0.25
CA ALA A 649 -21.44 26.35 -0.22
C ALA A 649 -21.83 25.23 0.76
N LYS A 650 -23.12 24.87 0.73
CA LYS A 650 -23.69 23.70 1.41
C LYS A 650 -24.59 22.97 0.42
N ILE A 651 -24.23 21.75 0.08
CA ILE A 651 -24.75 21.03 -1.08
C ILE A 651 -25.17 19.62 -0.63
N ALA A 652 -26.31 19.13 -1.12
CA ALA A 652 -26.68 17.73 -0.95
C ALA A 652 -25.74 16.84 -1.75
N ILE A 653 -25.38 15.67 -1.22
CA ILE A 653 -24.48 14.74 -1.92
C ILE A 653 -25.18 14.24 -3.20
N PRO A 654 -24.56 14.39 -4.38
CA PRO A 654 -25.16 13.92 -5.64
C PRO A 654 -25.36 12.40 -5.64
N SER A 655 -26.55 11.93 -6.02
CA SER A 655 -26.76 10.51 -6.31
C SER A 655 -25.94 10.10 -7.55
N PRO A 656 -25.30 8.92 -7.59
CA PRO A 656 -25.39 7.79 -6.65
C PRO A 656 -24.30 7.76 -5.56
N ILE A 657 -23.66 8.88 -5.26
CA ILE A 657 -22.52 8.94 -4.32
C ILE A 657 -23.03 8.75 -2.89
N LEU A 658 -22.46 7.77 -2.17
CA LEU A 658 -22.74 7.55 -0.75
C LEU A 658 -21.67 8.23 0.11
N ALA A 659 -22.09 9.04 1.09
CA ALA A 659 -21.19 9.82 1.95
C ALA A 659 -20.05 8.99 2.57
N GLU A 660 -20.37 7.78 3.01
CA GLU A 660 -19.45 6.89 3.73
C GLU A 660 -18.34 6.35 2.82
N SER A 661 -18.63 6.26 1.52
CA SER A 661 -17.71 5.78 0.49
C SER A 661 -16.79 6.87 -0.07
N ILE A 662 -17.01 8.15 0.26
CA ILE A 662 -16.24 9.27 -0.28
C ILE A 662 -14.87 9.30 0.35
N ASP A 663 -13.85 8.97 -0.43
CA ASP A 663 -12.47 8.95 0.01
C ASP A 663 -11.76 10.30 -0.20
N TRP A 664 -12.03 10.98 -1.30
CA TRP A 664 -11.51 12.33 -1.55
C TRP A 664 -12.49 13.12 -2.41
N VAL A 665 -12.51 14.44 -2.23
CA VAL A 665 -13.36 15.37 -2.99
C VAL A 665 -12.64 16.70 -3.13
N THR A 666 -12.75 17.34 -4.29
CA THR A 666 -12.23 18.68 -4.55
C THR A 666 -13.17 19.48 -5.43
N SER A 667 -13.21 20.80 -5.24
CA SER A 667 -13.92 21.69 -6.17
C SER A 667 -13.07 21.96 -7.42
N PHE A 668 -13.67 21.82 -8.60
CA PHE A 668 -13.00 22.06 -9.88
C PHE A 668 -13.97 22.63 -10.92
N LYS A 669 -13.56 23.71 -11.61
CA LYS A 669 -14.43 24.49 -12.52
C LYS A 669 -15.76 24.83 -11.82
N ASP A 670 -16.88 24.42 -12.40
CA ASP A 670 -18.24 24.65 -11.90
C ASP A 670 -18.83 23.40 -11.20
N GLY A 671 -17.99 22.50 -10.70
CA GLY A 671 -18.44 21.27 -10.05
C GLY A 671 -17.39 20.63 -9.14
N PHE A 672 -17.46 19.30 -9.02
CA PHE A 672 -16.66 18.51 -8.11
C PHE A 672 -16.05 17.29 -8.77
N ILE A 673 -14.86 16.91 -8.30
CA ILE A 673 -14.26 15.61 -8.58
C ILE A 673 -14.31 14.81 -7.29
N TYR A 674 -14.91 13.62 -7.34
CA TYR A 674 -15.01 12.68 -6.24
C TYR A 674 -14.16 11.45 -6.51
N TYR A 675 -13.46 10.98 -5.49
CA TYR A 675 -12.97 9.61 -5.40
C TYR A 675 -13.85 8.86 -4.40
N PHE A 676 -14.65 7.91 -4.87
CA PHE A 676 -15.53 7.09 -4.05
C PHE A 676 -15.70 5.69 -4.66
N ASP A 677 -15.89 4.66 -3.81
CA ASP A 677 -16.04 3.25 -4.23
C ASP A 677 -15.06 2.81 -5.34
N ASN A 678 -13.77 3.11 -5.16
CA ASN A 678 -12.71 2.81 -6.13
C ASN A 678 -12.94 3.40 -7.54
N ARG A 679 -13.66 4.51 -7.66
CA ARG A 679 -13.91 5.25 -8.92
C ARG A 679 -13.63 6.73 -8.74
N ILE A 680 -13.17 7.38 -9.80
CA ILE A 680 -13.12 8.85 -9.87
C ILE A 680 -14.28 9.33 -10.75
N VAL A 681 -15.08 10.26 -10.24
CA VAL A 681 -16.32 10.73 -10.86
C VAL A 681 -16.36 12.26 -10.85
N LYS A 682 -16.79 12.88 -11.95
CA LYS A 682 -17.15 14.30 -11.94
C LYS A 682 -18.62 14.48 -11.63
N ALA A 683 -18.92 15.46 -10.78
CA ALA A 683 -20.27 15.98 -10.60
C ALA A 683 -20.34 17.42 -11.13
N SER A 684 -21.31 17.69 -12.01
CA SER A 684 -21.53 19.03 -12.59
C SER A 684 -22.99 19.44 -12.44
N GLU A 685 -23.23 20.72 -12.17
CA GLU A 685 -24.58 21.26 -11.99
C GLU A 685 -25.27 21.45 -13.36
N ILE A 686 -26.54 21.00 -13.47
CA ILE A 686 -27.37 21.26 -14.65
C ILE A 686 -28.28 22.45 -14.36
N ASN A 687 -27.98 23.63 -14.93
CA ASN A 687 -28.87 24.79 -15.00
C ASN A 687 -29.68 25.09 -13.72
N GLY A 688 -29.09 24.90 -12.53
CA GLY A 688 -29.72 25.19 -11.23
C GLY A 688 -30.80 24.20 -10.73
N SER A 689 -30.98 23.03 -11.37
CA SER A 689 -32.06 22.08 -11.04
C SER A 689 -31.61 20.68 -10.60
N GLY A 690 -30.31 20.40 -10.59
CA GLY A 690 -29.76 19.11 -10.13
C GLY A 690 -28.29 18.89 -10.48
N TRP A 691 -27.73 17.79 -9.99
CA TRP A 691 -26.35 17.36 -10.26
C TRP A 691 -26.33 16.20 -11.25
N THR A 692 -25.38 16.21 -12.19
CA THR A 692 -25.04 15.05 -13.02
C THR A 692 -23.72 14.47 -12.59
N THR A 693 -23.69 13.15 -12.40
CA THR A 693 -22.47 12.40 -12.11
C THR A 693 -22.00 11.64 -13.33
N THR A 694 -20.73 11.76 -13.69
CA THR A 694 -20.12 11.02 -14.81
C THR A 694 -18.83 10.36 -14.36
N VAL A 695 -18.70 9.04 -14.54
CA VAL A 695 -17.48 8.30 -14.20
C VAL A 695 -16.34 8.70 -15.12
N LEU A 696 -15.20 9.08 -14.53
CA LEU A 696 -13.96 9.46 -15.22
C LEU A 696 -12.96 8.30 -15.25
N LEU A 697 -12.76 7.61 -14.14
CA LEU A 697 -11.88 6.44 -14.01
C LEU A 697 -12.53 5.34 -13.16
N GLU A 698 -12.27 4.09 -13.53
CA GLU A 698 -12.72 2.89 -12.84
C GLU A 698 -11.53 2.10 -12.27
N ASN A 699 -11.80 1.25 -11.27
CA ASN A 699 -10.79 0.40 -10.62
C ASN A 699 -9.62 1.19 -10.03
N VAL A 700 -9.91 2.37 -9.50
CA VAL A 700 -8.96 3.27 -8.86
C VAL A 700 -8.66 2.76 -7.46
N GLU A 701 -7.45 2.24 -7.28
CA GLU A 701 -6.95 1.73 -6.01
C GLU A 701 -6.55 2.85 -5.06
N ARG A 702 -5.91 3.88 -5.61
CA ARG A 702 -5.28 4.95 -4.82
C ARG A 702 -4.99 6.17 -5.68
N ILE A 703 -5.17 7.35 -5.10
CA ILE A 703 -4.53 8.59 -5.55
C ILE A 703 -3.18 8.67 -4.82
N ILE A 704 -2.07 8.64 -5.55
CA ILE A 704 -0.72 8.70 -4.98
C ILE A 704 -0.48 10.12 -4.47
N ASP A 705 -0.62 11.10 -5.36
CA ASP A 705 -0.37 12.51 -5.11
C ASP A 705 -1.23 13.35 -6.07
N VAL A 706 -1.59 14.56 -5.64
CA VAL A 706 -2.14 15.62 -6.51
C VAL A 706 -1.17 16.78 -6.37
N LEU A 707 -0.42 17.10 -7.41
CA LEU A 707 0.64 18.11 -7.37
C LEU A 707 0.49 19.08 -8.53
N SER A 708 0.60 20.36 -8.23
CA SER A 708 0.34 21.47 -9.14
C SER A 708 -1.04 21.31 -9.80
N ASP A 709 -1.04 20.96 -11.09
CA ASP A 709 -2.22 20.87 -11.94
C ASP A 709 -2.41 19.41 -12.43
N GLU A 710 -1.68 18.46 -11.82
CA GLU A 710 -1.62 17.04 -12.18
C GLU A 710 -2.07 16.11 -11.04
N ILE A 711 -2.59 14.94 -11.40
CA ILE A 711 -3.04 13.88 -10.50
C ILE A 711 -2.41 12.55 -10.92
N TYR A 712 -1.84 11.85 -9.93
CA TYR A 712 -1.16 10.56 -10.10
C TYR A 712 -1.97 9.46 -9.42
N VAL A 713 -2.38 8.44 -10.17
CA VAL A 713 -3.35 7.44 -9.72
C VAL A 713 -2.87 6.03 -10.01
N ILE A 714 -3.19 5.08 -9.14
CA ILE A 714 -3.09 3.65 -9.41
C ILE A 714 -4.48 3.14 -9.79
N SER A 715 -4.61 2.61 -11.00
CA SER A 715 -5.85 2.05 -11.55
C SER A 715 -5.60 0.64 -12.09
N GLY A 716 -6.21 -0.37 -11.48
CA GLY A 716 -5.87 -1.78 -11.75
C GLY A 716 -4.37 -2.02 -11.56
N HIS A 717 -3.69 -2.48 -12.62
CA HIS A 717 -2.24 -2.74 -12.63
C HIS A 717 -1.40 -1.61 -13.26
N PHE A 718 -1.95 -0.40 -13.38
CA PHE A 718 -1.28 0.73 -14.03
C PHE A 718 -1.19 1.95 -13.12
N LYS A 719 -0.05 2.64 -13.21
CA LYS A 719 0.15 4.03 -12.80
C LYS A 719 -0.30 4.95 -13.92
N LEU A 720 -1.27 5.81 -13.66
CA LEU A 720 -1.83 6.76 -14.63
C LEU A 720 -1.55 8.19 -14.19
N PHE A 721 -0.98 8.99 -15.09
CA PHE A 721 -0.62 10.39 -14.83
C PHE A 721 -1.53 11.27 -15.70
N TYR A 722 -2.24 12.20 -15.07
CA TYR A 722 -3.21 13.07 -15.74
C TYR A 722 -2.97 14.53 -15.39
N LYS A 723 -3.20 15.44 -16.34
CA LYS A 723 -3.62 16.80 -15.96
C LYS A 723 -5.06 16.73 -15.47
N ILE A 724 -5.39 17.51 -14.45
CA ILE A 724 -6.75 17.51 -13.90
C ILE A 724 -7.77 17.96 -14.95
N ASP A 725 -7.40 18.88 -15.85
CA ASP A 725 -8.22 19.29 -16.99
C ASP A 725 -8.49 18.13 -17.96
N ASP A 726 -7.45 17.38 -18.34
CA ASP A 726 -7.56 16.24 -19.24
C ASP A 726 -8.45 15.15 -18.64
N LEU A 727 -8.28 14.88 -17.34
CA LEU A 727 -9.14 13.95 -16.60
C LEU A 727 -10.60 14.42 -16.59
N TRP A 728 -10.85 15.71 -16.34
CA TRP A 728 -12.19 16.28 -16.34
C TRP A 728 -12.90 16.16 -17.70
N GLU A 729 -12.15 16.37 -18.80
CA GLU A 729 -12.64 16.26 -20.18
C GLU A 729 -12.59 14.82 -20.74
N LYS A 730 -12.23 13.82 -19.92
CA LYS A 730 -12.08 12.39 -20.33
C LYS A 730 -11.07 12.16 -21.46
N GLN A 731 -10.02 12.96 -21.52
CA GLN A 731 -8.89 12.74 -22.43
C GLN A 731 -8.01 11.57 -21.93
N PRO A 732 -7.17 10.97 -22.79
CA PRO A 732 -6.23 9.93 -22.37
C PRO A 732 -5.19 10.46 -21.37
N PRO A 733 -4.58 9.58 -20.54
CA PRO A 733 -3.54 9.98 -19.60
C PRO A 733 -2.30 10.50 -20.33
N LEU A 734 -1.55 11.38 -19.68
CA LEU A 734 -0.23 11.81 -20.13
C LEU A 734 0.73 10.62 -20.22
N LEU A 735 0.65 9.72 -19.24
CA LEU A 735 1.50 8.55 -19.14
C LEU A 735 0.76 7.39 -18.46
N SER A 736 0.97 6.18 -18.97
CA SER A 736 0.48 4.93 -18.39
C SER A 736 1.65 3.95 -18.24
N ILE A 737 1.95 3.55 -17.01
CA ILE A 737 3.07 2.65 -16.69
C ILE A 737 2.53 1.44 -15.94
N ARG A 738 2.83 0.23 -16.41
CA ARG A 738 2.45 -1.00 -15.70
C ARG A 738 3.19 -1.11 -14.36
N LEU A 739 2.51 -1.60 -13.33
CA LEU A 739 3.12 -1.95 -12.05
C LEU A 739 3.93 -3.24 -12.16
N GLU A 740 5.04 -3.28 -11.44
CA GLU A 740 5.90 -4.45 -11.30
C GLU A 740 5.67 -5.07 -9.91
N ASP A 741 5.82 -6.39 -9.80
CA ASP A 741 5.45 -7.14 -8.59
C ASP A 741 6.31 -6.76 -7.36
N ASP A 742 7.52 -6.27 -7.56
CA ASP A 742 8.48 -5.92 -6.51
C ASP A 742 8.49 -4.40 -6.16
N TYR A 743 7.54 -3.64 -6.72
CA TYR A 743 7.51 -2.19 -6.65
C TYR A 743 6.09 -1.63 -6.50
N TYR A 744 5.77 -1.15 -5.29
CA TYR A 744 4.49 -0.48 -5.04
C TYR A 744 4.67 1.04 -4.87
N PRO A 745 4.12 1.91 -5.73
CA PRO A 745 4.32 3.36 -5.68
C PRO A 745 3.63 4.00 -4.47
N ILE A 746 4.35 4.89 -3.78
CA ILE A 746 3.85 5.60 -2.59
C ILE A 746 3.90 7.12 -2.69
N SER A 747 4.76 7.69 -3.54
CA SER A 747 4.85 9.14 -3.76
C SER A 747 5.49 9.47 -5.11
N VAL A 748 5.27 10.69 -5.61
CA VAL A 748 5.86 11.19 -6.86
C VAL A 748 6.67 12.47 -6.62
N SER A 749 7.78 12.63 -7.32
CA SER A 749 8.52 13.89 -7.42
C SER A 749 8.56 14.35 -8.88
N PRO A 750 7.58 15.15 -9.32
CA PRO A 750 7.47 15.60 -10.71
C PRO A 750 8.70 16.40 -11.15
N ASP A 751 9.23 17.26 -10.28
CA ASP A 751 10.43 18.07 -10.53
C ASP A 751 11.67 17.24 -10.91
N ALA A 752 11.75 16.00 -10.42
CA ALA A 752 12.83 15.07 -10.71
C ALA A 752 12.41 13.95 -11.68
N THR A 753 11.14 13.94 -12.11
CA THR A 753 10.52 12.85 -12.89
C THR A 753 10.77 11.46 -12.30
N THR A 754 10.64 11.35 -10.96
CA THR A 754 10.83 10.11 -10.21
C THR A 754 9.55 9.68 -9.50
N THR A 755 9.31 8.37 -9.52
CA THR A 755 8.33 7.71 -8.66
C THR A 755 9.06 6.99 -7.54
N HIS A 756 8.56 7.14 -6.32
CA HIS A 756 9.09 6.50 -5.12
C HIS A 756 8.16 5.37 -4.73
N GLY A 757 8.69 4.17 -4.56
CA GLY A 757 7.91 2.99 -4.24
C GLY A 757 8.54 2.14 -3.16
N LEU A 758 7.75 1.27 -2.57
CA LEU A 758 8.16 0.31 -1.56
C LEU A 758 8.46 -1.03 -2.18
N SER A 759 9.50 -1.66 -1.63
CA SER A 759 9.87 -3.04 -1.88
C SER A 759 10.24 -3.68 -0.54
N CYS A 760 9.72 -4.87 -0.28
CA CYS A 760 10.02 -5.61 0.95
C CYS A 760 11.02 -6.72 0.62
N VAL A 761 12.24 -6.59 1.12
CA VAL A 761 13.22 -7.68 1.06
C VAL A 761 12.99 -8.60 2.25
N PHE A 762 12.73 -9.88 1.97
CA PHE A 762 12.37 -10.85 3.00
C PHE A 762 13.28 -12.08 2.97
N HIS A 763 13.85 -12.40 4.12
CA HIS A 763 14.63 -13.59 4.38
C HIS A 763 14.15 -14.26 5.68
N SER A 764 14.53 -15.51 5.91
CA SER A 764 14.30 -16.19 7.21
C SER A 764 14.76 -15.38 8.42
N ASP A 765 15.86 -14.62 8.27
CA ASP A 765 16.57 -14.01 9.39
C ASP A 765 16.29 -12.51 9.52
N TYR A 766 15.87 -11.85 8.44
CA TYR A 766 15.55 -10.43 8.44
C TYR A 766 14.45 -10.09 7.43
N SER A 767 13.71 -9.01 7.73
CA SER A 767 12.79 -8.37 6.81
C SER A 767 13.12 -6.89 6.78
N LYS A 768 13.26 -6.33 5.59
CA LYS A 768 13.64 -4.93 5.41
C LYS A 768 12.75 -4.28 4.35
N LEU A 769 12.08 -3.21 4.75
CA LEU A 769 11.37 -2.35 3.83
C LEU A 769 12.35 -1.34 3.22
N ILE A 770 12.38 -1.27 1.89
CA ILE A 770 13.31 -0.44 1.12
C ILE A 770 12.52 0.48 0.21
N ILE A 771 12.97 1.74 0.11
CA ILE A 771 12.47 2.69 -0.87
C ILE A 771 13.23 2.49 -2.18
N LYS A 772 12.51 2.17 -3.26
CA LYS A 772 13.05 2.12 -4.62
C LYS A 772 12.64 3.38 -5.39
N HIS A 773 13.55 3.92 -6.19
CA HIS A 773 13.29 5.06 -7.06
C HIS A 773 13.23 4.60 -8.51
N LYS A 774 12.18 4.99 -9.23
CA LYS A 774 12.05 4.74 -10.67
C LYS A 774 11.91 6.06 -11.40
N ILE A 775 12.92 6.38 -12.20
CA ILE A 775 12.91 7.51 -13.13
C ILE A 775 12.00 7.14 -14.30
N TYR A 776 11.06 8.02 -14.65
CA TYR A 776 10.13 7.82 -15.78
C TYR A 776 10.32 8.86 -16.89
N LEU A 777 11.39 9.66 -16.83
CA LEU A 777 11.69 10.72 -17.78
C LEU A 777 11.71 10.24 -19.23
N ASP A 778 12.31 9.08 -19.47
CA ASP A 778 12.40 8.46 -20.79
C ASP A 778 11.01 8.18 -21.39
N GLN A 779 10.09 7.71 -20.55
CA GLN A 779 8.71 7.41 -20.95
C GLN A 779 7.91 8.71 -21.16
N MET A 780 8.14 9.72 -20.32
CA MET A 780 7.50 11.03 -20.44
C MET A 780 7.91 11.76 -21.74
N ILE A 781 9.20 11.80 -22.04
CA ILE A 781 9.72 12.40 -23.29
C ILE A 781 9.14 11.66 -24.49
N SER A 782 9.14 10.32 -24.47
CA SER A 782 8.57 9.50 -25.55
C SER A 782 7.08 9.77 -25.76
N ALA A 783 6.31 9.92 -24.67
CA ALA A 783 4.89 10.27 -24.74
C ALA A 783 4.65 11.66 -25.33
N LYS A 784 5.45 12.68 -24.93
CA LYS A 784 5.37 14.04 -25.47
C LYS A 784 5.73 14.09 -26.97
N ILE A 785 6.73 13.31 -27.40
CA ILE A 785 7.09 13.16 -28.81
C ILE A 785 5.91 12.55 -29.60
N ALA A 786 5.29 11.50 -29.08
CA ALA A 786 4.13 10.87 -29.71
C ALA A 786 2.90 11.80 -29.81
N GLN A 787 2.76 12.76 -28.88
CA GLN A 787 1.74 13.81 -28.90
C GLN A 787 2.09 14.98 -29.84
N ASN A 788 3.19 14.91 -30.60
CA ASN A 788 3.69 15.96 -31.49
C ASN A 788 3.94 17.31 -30.78
N VAL A 789 4.34 17.28 -29.51
CA VAL A 789 4.84 18.47 -28.81
C VAL A 789 6.16 18.91 -29.46
N SER A 790 6.40 20.22 -29.55
CA SER A 790 7.61 20.73 -30.19
C SER A 790 8.87 20.26 -29.45
N LEU A 791 9.89 19.82 -30.18
CA LEU A 791 11.14 19.30 -29.60
C LEU A 791 11.89 20.38 -28.79
N GLN A 792 11.70 21.66 -29.14
CA GLN A 792 12.26 22.80 -28.41
C GLN A 792 11.58 22.97 -27.04
N ASP A 793 10.26 22.81 -26.96
CA ASP A 793 9.53 22.87 -25.69
C ASP A 793 9.93 21.71 -24.77
N ILE A 794 10.06 20.50 -25.32
CA ILE A 794 10.52 19.31 -24.56
C ILE A 794 11.93 19.54 -24.00
N SER A 795 12.85 20.05 -24.82
CA SER A 795 14.20 20.36 -24.36
C SER A 795 14.19 21.44 -23.27
N THR A 796 13.39 22.49 -23.43
CA THR A 796 13.30 23.57 -22.42
C THR A 796 12.73 23.07 -21.09
N GLU A 797 11.71 22.21 -21.14
CA GLU A 797 11.01 21.65 -19.97
C GLU A 797 11.91 20.69 -19.16
N PHE A 798 12.60 19.76 -19.84
CA PHE A 798 13.26 18.63 -19.15
C PHE A 798 14.79 18.73 -19.06
N ARG A 799 15.46 19.59 -19.85
CA ARG A 799 16.92 19.75 -19.81
C ARG A 799 17.50 20.11 -18.43
N PRO A 800 16.82 20.87 -17.55
CA PRO A 800 17.33 21.14 -16.20
C PRO A 800 17.46 19.89 -15.31
N ILE A 801 16.82 18.77 -15.67
CA ILE A 801 16.82 17.54 -14.88
C ILE A 801 18.14 16.80 -15.05
N LYS A 802 18.80 16.46 -13.94
CA LYS A 802 20.13 15.80 -13.90
C LYS A 802 20.25 14.56 -14.79
N HIS A 803 19.17 13.80 -14.95
CA HIS A 803 19.16 12.52 -15.69
C HIS A 803 18.68 12.66 -17.15
N TYR A 804 18.55 13.88 -17.67
CA TYR A 804 18.05 14.14 -19.03
C TYR A 804 18.91 13.46 -20.11
N ASN A 805 20.23 13.64 -20.10
CA ASN A 805 21.13 13.01 -21.07
C ASN A 805 20.99 11.47 -21.06
N PHE A 806 20.93 10.88 -19.87
CA PHE A 806 20.72 9.43 -19.69
C PHE A 806 19.35 8.97 -20.20
N ALA A 807 18.30 9.77 -20.04
CA ALA A 807 16.97 9.46 -20.57
C ALA A 807 16.97 9.44 -22.10
N LEU A 808 17.64 10.41 -22.74
CA LEU A 808 17.78 10.44 -24.20
C LEU A 808 18.57 9.25 -24.72
N GLU A 809 19.67 8.90 -24.04
CA GLU A 809 20.46 7.71 -24.33
C GLU A 809 19.59 6.43 -24.28
N LYS A 810 18.78 6.30 -23.22
CA LYS A 810 17.87 5.15 -23.05
C LYS A 810 16.82 5.07 -24.15
N ILE A 811 16.17 6.20 -24.49
CA ILE A 811 15.18 6.25 -25.58
C ILE A 811 15.84 5.87 -26.90
N LEU A 812 17.02 6.41 -27.20
CA LEU A 812 17.78 6.12 -28.41
C LEU A 812 18.09 4.62 -28.50
N SER A 813 18.60 4.03 -27.41
CA SER A 813 18.90 2.61 -27.30
C SER A 813 17.67 1.74 -27.58
N LEU A 814 16.54 2.05 -26.94
CA LEU A 814 15.29 1.31 -27.08
C LEU A 814 14.72 1.40 -28.50
N LYS A 815 14.74 2.58 -29.11
CA LYS A 815 14.26 2.77 -30.49
C LYS A 815 15.10 2.02 -31.51
N ILE A 816 16.42 1.95 -31.31
CA ILE A 816 17.32 1.15 -32.16
C ILE A 816 16.98 -0.34 -32.03
N LEU A 817 16.85 -0.85 -30.80
CA LEU A 817 16.53 -2.26 -30.55
C LEU A 817 15.15 -2.66 -31.09
N ALA A 818 14.18 -1.73 -31.10
CA ALA A 818 12.84 -1.92 -31.64
C ALA A 818 12.73 -1.67 -33.16
N ASN A 819 13.83 -1.27 -33.82
CA ASN A 819 13.86 -0.85 -35.23
C ASN A 819 12.87 0.28 -35.58
N GLU A 820 12.71 1.24 -34.67
CA GLU A 820 11.84 2.43 -34.82
C GLU A 820 12.56 3.61 -35.49
N PRO A 821 11.83 4.58 -36.07
CA PRO A 821 12.42 5.78 -36.66
C PRO A 821 13.13 6.66 -35.63
N LEU A 822 14.38 7.06 -35.97
CA LEU A 822 15.29 7.78 -35.08
C LEU A 822 15.30 9.31 -35.28
N ASP A 823 14.64 9.83 -36.31
CA ASP A 823 14.76 11.24 -36.74
C ASP A 823 14.47 12.23 -35.60
N GLN A 824 13.33 12.05 -34.91
CA GLN A 824 12.89 12.96 -33.84
C GLN A 824 13.79 12.92 -32.60
N ILE A 825 14.31 11.74 -32.23
CA ILE A 825 15.19 11.60 -31.06
C ILE A 825 16.60 12.14 -31.38
N ILE A 826 17.09 11.93 -32.59
CA ILE A 826 18.38 12.48 -33.05
C ILE A 826 18.33 14.01 -33.11
N GLU A 827 17.22 14.58 -33.59
CA GLU A 827 17.02 16.03 -33.59
C GLU A 827 17.03 16.58 -32.15
N LEU A 828 16.37 15.90 -31.22
CA LEU A 828 16.33 16.29 -29.81
C LEU A 828 17.70 16.17 -29.12
N VAL A 829 18.51 15.17 -29.47
CA VAL A 829 19.91 15.03 -29.03
C VAL A 829 20.76 16.17 -29.59
N LYS A 830 20.58 16.57 -30.85
CA LYS A 830 21.30 17.71 -31.46
C LYS A 830 20.96 19.06 -30.82
N LEU A 831 19.75 19.22 -30.26
CA LEU A 831 19.35 20.44 -29.54
C LEU A 831 20.11 20.63 -28.21
N CYS A 832 20.74 19.59 -27.66
CA CYS A 832 21.61 19.73 -26.49
C CYS A 832 22.79 20.67 -26.76
N ASP A 833 23.29 20.70 -28.00
CA ASP A 833 24.48 21.47 -28.42
C ASP A 833 24.17 22.90 -28.92
N SER A 834 22.92 23.39 -28.79
CA SER A 834 22.53 24.68 -29.40
C SER A 834 23.20 25.92 -28.76
N PRO A 835 23.61 26.94 -29.55
CA PRO A 835 24.53 28.02 -29.16
C PRO A 835 23.98 29.10 -28.19
N GLN A 836 22.80 28.94 -27.60
CA GLN A 836 22.23 29.94 -26.67
C GLN A 836 22.83 29.90 -25.25
N ASN A 837 23.81 29.02 -24.98
CA ASN A 837 24.21 28.61 -23.62
C ASN A 837 25.70 28.79 -23.26
N TRP A 838 26.41 29.76 -23.85
CA TRP A 838 27.83 29.99 -23.53
C TRP A 838 28.14 30.51 -22.11
N GLU A 839 27.14 30.74 -21.24
CA GLU A 839 27.36 31.44 -19.97
C GLU A 839 27.51 30.56 -18.71
N THR A 840 27.19 29.25 -18.74
CA THR A 840 27.21 28.41 -17.51
C THR A 840 28.12 27.18 -17.52
N SER A 841 28.70 26.79 -18.65
CA SER A 841 29.64 25.67 -18.71
C SER A 841 30.79 26.02 -19.65
N GLY A 842 31.98 26.26 -19.09
CA GLY A 842 33.21 26.53 -19.85
C GLY A 842 33.78 25.33 -20.64
N PHE A 843 32.91 24.46 -21.18
CA PHE A 843 33.30 23.24 -21.89
C PHE A 843 32.65 23.15 -23.27
N ASN A 844 33.31 22.40 -24.15
CA ASN A 844 33.17 22.33 -25.61
C ASN A 844 31.72 22.19 -26.15
N PRO A 845 31.41 22.74 -27.34
CA PRO A 845 30.06 22.85 -27.90
C PRO A 845 29.42 21.52 -28.38
N HIS A 846 30.05 20.36 -28.17
CA HIS A 846 29.55 19.05 -28.61
C HIS A 846 29.60 17.93 -27.56
N SER A 847 29.87 18.26 -26.30
CA SER A 847 30.14 17.29 -25.23
C SER A 847 28.95 16.36 -24.94
N ASP A 848 27.76 16.95 -24.78
CA ASP A 848 26.56 16.23 -24.37
C ASP A 848 26.06 15.25 -25.46
N MET A 849 26.04 15.69 -26.72
CA MET A 849 25.65 14.82 -27.85
C MET A 849 26.60 13.63 -27.99
N LEU A 850 27.91 13.88 -27.91
CA LEU A 850 28.93 12.83 -28.06
C LEU A 850 28.87 11.84 -26.90
N GLU A 851 28.61 12.29 -25.68
CA GLU A 851 28.42 11.40 -24.53
C GLU A 851 27.22 10.47 -24.73
N ILE A 852 26.06 11.02 -25.12
CA ILE A 852 24.82 10.25 -25.33
C ILE A 852 25.01 9.18 -26.41
N ILE A 853 25.58 9.55 -27.56
CA ILE A 853 25.78 8.64 -28.69
C ILE A 853 26.80 7.55 -28.33
N SER A 854 27.92 7.91 -27.69
CA SER A 854 28.97 6.96 -27.30
C SER A 854 28.49 5.94 -26.26
N ASN A 855 27.74 6.39 -25.25
CA ASN A 855 27.18 5.48 -24.25
C ASN A 855 26.10 4.57 -24.85
N CYS A 856 25.30 5.07 -25.80
CA CYS A 856 24.36 4.24 -26.55
C CYS A 856 25.08 3.14 -27.33
N LEU A 857 26.12 3.49 -28.12
CA LEU A 857 26.91 2.52 -28.89
C LEU A 857 27.55 1.43 -28.02
N ARG A 858 27.94 1.77 -26.78
CA ARG A 858 28.45 0.80 -25.80
C ARG A 858 27.40 -0.22 -25.33
N LYS A 859 26.12 0.14 -25.32
CA LYS A 859 25.02 -0.69 -24.77
C LYS A 859 24.35 -1.60 -25.81
N ILE A 860 24.51 -1.30 -27.09
CA ILE A 860 23.86 -2.04 -28.19
C ILE A 860 24.87 -2.92 -28.93
N GLU A 861 24.41 -4.08 -29.42
CA GLU A 861 25.22 -4.99 -30.22
C GLU A 861 25.59 -4.37 -31.58
N ALA A 862 26.74 -4.75 -32.13
CA ALA A 862 27.31 -4.16 -33.35
C ALA A 862 26.41 -4.29 -34.59
N LYS A 863 25.61 -5.36 -34.69
CA LYS A 863 24.57 -5.53 -35.73
C LYS A 863 23.57 -4.38 -35.82
N HIS A 864 23.38 -3.61 -34.74
CA HIS A 864 22.45 -2.48 -34.68
C HIS A 864 23.10 -1.12 -34.96
N TRP A 865 24.43 -1.03 -35.07
CA TRP A 865 25.13 0.25 -35.20
C TRP A 865 24.84 0.95 -36.54
N ASN A 866 24.65 0.19 -37.62
CA ASN A 866 24.36 0.71 -38.96
C ASN A 866 23.11 1.61 -39.00
N GLN A 867 22.08 1.25 -38.24
CA GLN A 867 20.84 2.02 -38.15
C GLN A 867 21.08 3.41 -37.55
N LEU A 868 21.93 3.49 -36.51
CA LEU A 868 22.28 4.73 -35.84
C LEU A 868 23.16 5.63 -36.73
N PHE A 869 24.21 5.08 -37.35
CA PHE A 869 25.11 5.85 -38.22
C PHE A 869 24.41 6.38 -39.48
N SER A 870 23.52 5.57 -40.08
CA SER A 870 22.71 5.99 -41.23
C SER A 870 21.79 7.16 -40.87
N SER A 871 21.16 7.12 -39.69
CA SER A 871 20.23 8.15 -39.23
C SER A 871 20.96 9.43 -38.77
N LEU A 872 22.15 9.30 -38.16
CA LEU A 872 23.00 10.43 -37.79
C LEU A 872 23.62 11.12 -39.01
N LYS A 873 23.70 10.43 -40.17
CA LYS A 873 24.47 10.83 -41.36
C LYS A 873 25.93 11.09 -41.02
N MET A 874 26.51 10.23 -40.20
CA MET A 874 27.91 10.30 -39.77
C MET A 874 28.52 8.91 -39.78
N THR A 875 29.78 8.82 -40.17
CA THR A 875 30.57 7.60 -40.04
C THR A 875 31.19 7.48 -38.63
N PRO A 876 31.50 6.26 -38.15
CA PRO A 876 32.27 6.08 -36.91
C PRO A 876 33.58 6.89 -36.89
N ARG A 877 34.23 7.04 -38.05
CA ARG A 877 35.46 7.82 -38.24
C ARG A 877 35.25 9.32 -38.00
N GLU A 878 34.17 9.88 -38.54
CA GLU A 878 33.80 11.29 -38.32
C GLU A 878 33.43 11.55 -36.86
N LEU A 879 32.76 10.59 -36.21
CA LEU A 879 32.43 10.66 -34.78
C LEU A 879 33.70 10.66 -33.91
N LEU A 880 34.68 9.81 -34.21
CA LEU A 880 35.96 9.73 -33.50
C LEU A 880 36.82 10.98 -33.74
N THR A 881 36.76 11.56 -34.95
CA THR A 881 37.42 12.83 -35.28
C THR A 881 36.84 13.99 -34.46
N ARG A 882 35.51 14.08 -34.31
CA ARG A 882 34.89 15.10 -33.46
C ARG A 882 35.22 14.94 -31.97
N CYS A 883 35.37 13.70 -31.50
CA CYS A 883 35.81 13.46 -30.12
C CYS A 883 37.27 13.88 -29.88
N LEU A 884 38.14 13.68 -30.87
CA LEU A 884 39.52 14.15 -30.85
C LEU A 884 39.63 15.68 -30.83
N GLU A 885 38.76 16.38 -31.57
CA GLU A 885 38.64 17.85 -31.54
C GLU A 885 38.07 18.35 -30.20
N GLY A 886 37.22 17.54 -29.56
CA GLY A 886 36.58 17.81 -28.26
C GLY A 886 37.50 17.64 -27.04
N ASN A 887 38.64 16.96 -27.19
CA ASN A 887 39.60 16.65 -26.12
C ASN A 887 39.04 15.77 -24.97
N GLU A 888 38.03 14.94 -25.25
CA GLU A 888 37.31 14.12 -24.25
C GLU A 888 37.88 12.70 -24.14
N ALA A 889 39.01 12.58 -23.45
CA ALA A 889 39.79 11.34 -23.31
C ALA A 889 38.95 10.09 -22.96
N LYS A 890 37.97 10.22 -22.05
CA LYS A 890 37.09 9.13 -21.61
C LYS A 890 36.18 8.60 -22.73
N ILE A 891 35.56 9.51 -23.49
CA ILE A 891 34.62 9.18 -24.58
C ILE A 891 35.38 8.63 -25.79
N ILE A 892 36.57 9.18 -26.06
CA ILE A 892 37.49 8.70 -27.10
C ILE A 892 37.86 7.23 -26.87
N GLY A 893 38.16 6.84 -25.63
CA GLY A 893 38.51 5.46 -25.31
C GLY A 893 37.37 4.47 -25.59
N ILE A 894 36.12 4.84 -25.23
CA ILE A 894 34.93 4.01 -25.46
C ILE A 894 34.66 3.85 -26.96
N LEU A 895 34.72 4.94 -27.72
CA LEU A 895 34.50 4.94 -29.16
C LEU A 895 35.56 4.19 -29.96
N LEU A 896 36.79 4.10 -29.45
CA LEU A 896 37.84 3.37 -30.12
C LEU A 896 37.59 1.86 -30.11
N LEU A 897 37.03 1.30 -29.03
CA LEU A 897 36.56 -0.09 -29.02
C LEU A 897 35.43 -0.33 -30.02
N VAL A 898 34.51 0.63 -30.16
CA VAL A 898 33.44 0.59 -31.16
C VAL A 898 34.03 0.63 -32.58
N PHE A 899 34.95 1.55 -32.84
CA PHE A 899 35.61 1.71 -34.15
C PHE A 899 36.33 0.43 -34.59
N LEU A 900 37.08 -0.21 -33.69
CA LEU A 900 37.85 -1.42 -34.00
C LEU A 900 36.99 -2.64 -34.30
N ASN A 901 35.81 -2.74 -33.69
CA ASN A 901 34.90 -3.86 -33.90
C ASN A 901 33.99 -3.68 -35.13
N TYR A 902 33.79 -2.44 -35.58
CA TYR A 902 32.87 -2.14 -36.70
C TYR A 902 33.36 -2.67 -38.05
N ASP A 903 34.67 -2.63 -38.32
CA ASP A 903 35.24 -3.10 -39.60
C ASP A 903 35.44 -4.62 -39.67
N VAL A 904 35.51 -5.31 -38.52
CA VAL A 904 35.77 -6.76 -38.47
C VAL A 904 34.52 -7.58 -38.76
N GLU A 905 33.35 -7.20 -38.22
CA GLU A 905 32.09 -7.94 -38.42
C GLU A 905 31.46 -7.70 -39.81
N LEU A 906 31.60 -6.49 -40.38
CA LEU A 906 31.09 -6.17 -41.72
C LEU A 906 31.78 -6.98 -42.83
N VAL A 907 33.04 -7.38 -42.60
CA VAL A 907 33.82 -8.23 -43.52
C VAL A 907 33.45 -9.72 -43.40
N ASP A 908 32.91 -10.15 -42.26
CA ASP A 908 32.46 -11.53 -42.07
C ASP A 908 31.00 -11.74 -42.48
N ASP A 909 30.11 -10.76 -42.25
CA ASP A 909 28.73 -10.79 -42.78
C ASP A 909 28.68 -10.73 -44.33
N LEU A 910 29.68 -10.11 -44.98
CA LEU A 910 29.81 -10.10 -46.44
C LEU A 910 30.42 -11.37 -47.02
N LYS A 911 31.01 -12.26 -46.20
CA LYS A 911 31.57 -13.54 -46.65
C LYS A 911 30.56 -14.69 -46.60
N ASP A 912 29.53 -14.59 -45.77
CA ASP A 912 28.52 -15.64 -45.64
C ASP A 912 27.43 -15.60 -46.75
N ASP A 913 27.37 -14.52 -47.53
CA ASP A 913 26.49 -14.42 -48.71
C ASP A 913 27.29 -14.45 -50.03
N LYS A 914 27.84 -15.62 -50.39
CA LYS A 914 27.97 -16.13 -51.79
C LYS A 914 28.74 -17.45 -51.90
N ILE A 915 28.00 -18.54 -52.08
CA ILE A 915 28.41 -19.64 -52.97
C ILE A 915 27.26 -19.85 -53.96
N ASP A 916 27.48 -19.47 -55.21
CA ASP A 916 27.20 -20.37 -56.32
C ASP A 916 28.02 -19.96 -57.56
N GLU A 917 28.59 -20.99 -58.18
CA GLU A 917 29.65 -20.95 -59.18
C GLU A 917 29.16 -20.55 -60.59
N ASN A 918 30.13 -20.13 -61.41
CA ASN A 918 30.17 -20.01 -62.87
C ASN A 918 29.88 -18.62 -63.49
N SER A 919 30.94 -17.92 -63.87
CA SER A 919 31.35 -17.86 -65.29
C SER A 919 32.60 -16.99 -65.50
N ASP A 920 33.47 -17.48 -66.38
CA ASP A 920 34.70 -16.86 -66.87
C ASP A 920 34.53 -15.41 -67.36
N SER A 921 35.46 -14.52 -66.98
CA SER A 921 36.25 -13.75 -67.95
C SER A 921 37.29 -12.85 -67.26
N THR A 922 38.52 -12.99 -67.74
CA THR A 922 39.73 -12.23 -67.40
C THR A 922 39.69 -10.78 -67.87
N VAL A 923 39.87 -9.80 -66.95
CA VAL A 923 40.56 -8.50 -67.18
C VAL A 923 41.26 -8.08 -65.85
N PRO A 924 42.50 -7.57 -65.88
CA PRO A 924 43.37 -7.49 -64.70
C PRO A 924 43.19 -6.24 -63.84
N SER A 925 43.54 -6.43 -62.55
CA SER A 925 44.04 -5.48 -61.55
C SER A 925 43.97 -3.98 -61.87
N GLU A 926 43.16 -3.26 -61.10
CA GLU A 926 43.49 -1.95 -60.55
C GLU A 926 42.50 -1.64 -59.41
N THR A 927 42.98 -0.95 -58.37
CA THR A 927 42.33 -0.63 -57.07
C THR A 927 42.43 -1.66 -55.93
N LYS A 928 43.67 -1.94 -55.51
CA LYS A 928 44.00 -2.37 -54.12
C LYS A 928 44.55 -1.24 -53.25
N ASP A 929 44.52 0.01 -53.74
CA ASP A 929 45.15 1.15 -53.06
C ASP A 929 44.25 1.88 -52.05
N THR A 930 42.96 1.57 -51.95
CA THR A 930 42.08 2.15 -50.92
C THR A 930 42.27 1.49 -49.54
N ALA A 931 42.43 0.17 -49.48
CA ALA A 931 42.56 -0.55 -48.20
C ALA A 931 43.85 -0.20 -47.42
N VAL A 932 44.96 0.09 -48.11
CA VAL A 932 46.24 0.42 -47.48
C VAL A 932 46.28 1.89 -47.01
N ALA A 933 45.65 2.80 -47.75
CA ALA A 933 45.56 4.22 -47.38
C ALA A 933 44.64 4.45 -46.17
N ASP A 934 43.60 3.63 -46.00
CA ASP A 934 42.74 3.67 -44.81
C ASP A 934 43.47 3.09 -43.58
N LEU A 935 44.13 1.93 -43.70
CA LEU A 935 44.95 1.32 -42.63
C LEU A 935 46.07 2.24 -42.11
N ILE A 936 46.71 3.05 -42.97
CA ILE A 936 47.78 3.99 -42.58
C ILE A 936 47.20 5.22 -41.84
N LYS A 937 46.02 5.70 -42.21
CA LYS A 937 45.36 6.81 -41.49
C LYS A 937 44.82 6.37 -40.12
N ASP A 938 44.45 5.10 -39.97
CA ASP A 938 43.98 4.55 -38.70
C ASP A 938 45.13 4.47 -37.67
N GLN A 939 46.35 4.24 -38.13
CA GLN A 939 47.58 4.20 -37.32
C GLN A 939 47.92 5.55 -36.68
N GLU A 940 47.92 6.64 -37.47
CA GLU A 940 48.14 8.00 -36.95
C GLU A 940 47.05 8.43 -35.96
N MET A 941 45.80 8.03 -36.23
CA MET A 941 44.67 8.34 -35.36
C MET A 941 44.80 7.63 -34.00
N MET A 942 45.16 6.33 -33.99
CA MET A 942 45.43 5.57 -32.77
C MET A 942 46.58 6.16 -31.95
N LEU A 943 47.67 6.60 -32.59
CA LEU A 943 48.79 7.27 -31.91
C LEU A 943 48.39 8.63 -31.29
N LYS A 944 47.52 9.40 -31.97
CA LYS A 944 46.95 10.65 -31.41
C LYS A 944 46.04 10.39 -30.22
N VAL A 945 45.20 9.35 -30.28
CA VAL A 945 44.36 8.91 -29.16
C VAL A 945 45.23 8.50 -27.97
N LEU A 946 46.28 7.70 -28.18
CA LEU A 946 47.22 7.31 -27.14
C LEU A 946 47.87 8.53 -26.48
N LYS A 947 48.29 9.51 -27.29
CA LYS A 947 48.86 10.78 -26.79
C LYS A 947 47.91 11.51 -25.88
N LEU A 948 46.64 11.58 -26.26
CA LEU A 948 45.60 12.24 -25.48
C LEU A 948 45.31 11.51 -24.16
N LEU A 949 45.16 10.18 -24.21
CA LEU A 949 44.90 9.36 -23.02
C LEU A 949 46.07 9.40 -22.02
N VAL A 950 47.32 9.32 -22.49
CA VAL A 950 48.52 9.42 -21.65
C VAL A 950 48.65 10.81 -21.02
N THR A 951 48.41 11.87 -21.81
CA THR A 951 48.45 13.25 -21.30
C THR A 951 47.34 13.51 -20.27
N SER A 952 46.14 12.95 -20.50
CA SER A 952 45.03 13.03 -19.55
C SER A 952 45.30 12.25 -18.26
N ALA A 953 45.89 11.05 -18.36
CA ALA A 953 46.25 10.23 -17.21
C ALA A 953 47.36 10.88 -16.36
N ALA A 954 48.32 11.54 -17.01
CA ALA A 954 49.42 12.23 -16.33
C ALA A 954 48.98 13.52 -15.61
N ASN A 955 47.92 14.17 -16.10
CA ASN A 955 47.42 15.45 -15.58
C ASN A 955 46.18 15.31 -14.68
N ALA A 956 45.75 14.09 -14.34
CA ALA A 956 44.56 13.86 -13.53
C ALA A 956 44.86 14.01 -12.02
N ASP A 957 44.07 14.85 -11.33
CA ASP A 957 44.19 15.08 -9.89
C ASP A 957 43.54 13.96 -9.03
N ASP A 958 42.65 13.15 -9.62
CA ASP A 958 41.96 12.02 -8.97
C ASP A 958 42.49 10.66 -9.45
N SER A 959 42.79 9.77 -8.49
CA SER A 959 43.45 8.48 -8.76
C SER A 959 42.56 7.50 -9.52
N THR A 960 41.24 7.58 -9.36
CA THR A 960 40.29 6.73 -10.10
C THR A 960 40.26 7.10 -11.58
N THR A 961 40.16 8.38 -11.92
CA THR A 961 40.25 8.85 -13.32
C THR A 961 41.60 8.56 -13.97
N ALA A 962 42.70 8.68 -13.21
CA ALA A 962 44.03 8.34 -13.71
C ALA A 962 44.13 6.83 -14.02
N ALA A 963 43.64 5.97 -13.13
CA ALA A 963 43.65 4.52 -13.31
C ALA A 963 42.82 4.07 -14.52
N GLU A 964 41.60 4.60 -14.70
CA GLU A 964 40.76 4.31 -15.87
C GLU A 964 41.47 4.70 -17.18
N SER A 965 42.10 5.88 -17.21
CA SER A 965 42.83 6.37 -18.39
C SER A 965 44.06 5.51 -18.70
N TRP A 966 44.79 5.06 -17.66
CA TRP A 966 45.92 4.13 -17.82
C TRP A 966 45.50 2.75 -18.31
N ASP A 967 44.40 2.18 -17.79
CA ASP A 967 43.87 0.90 -18.26
C ASP A 967 43.51 0.95 -19.75
N MET A 968 42.89 2.04 -20.20
CA MET A 968 42.58 2.27 -21.61
C MET A 968 43.85 2.43 -22.46
N CYS A 969 44.87 3.14 -21.98
CA CYS A 969 46.19 3.19 -22.62
C CYS A 969 46.80 1.79 -22.79
N PHE A 970 46.74 0.94 -21.75
CA PHE A 970 47.29 -0.41 -21.82
C PHE A 970 46.53 -1.31 -22.79
N GLN A 971 45.20 -1.20 -22.87
CA GLN A 971 44.41 -1.91 -23.86
C GLN A 971 44.79 -1.49 -25.28
N LEU A 972 44.94 -0.18 -25.53
CA LEU A 972 45.37 0.34 -26.83
C LEU A 972 46.77 -0.16 -27.22
N ILE A 973 47.72 -0.17 -26.28
CA ILE A 973 49.09 -0.66 -26.54
C ILE A 973 49.09 -2.16 -26.85
N ARG A 974 48.25 -2.96 -26.18
CA ARG A 974 48.11 -4.40 -26.49
C ARG A 974 47.61 -4.61 -27.92
N LEU A 975 46.65 -3.80 -28.36
CA LEU A 975 46.14 -3.85 -29.72
C LEU A 975 47.19 -3.40 -30.76
N LEU A 976 47.88 -2.29 -30.52
CA LEU A 976 48.98 -1.83 -31.38
C LEU A 976 50.05 -2.91 -31.56
N LYS A 977 50.34 -3.66 -30.49
CA LYS A 977 51.29 -4.78 -30.52
C LYS A 977 50.79 -5.96 -31.37
N GLU A 978 49.49 -6.25 -31.38
CA GLU A 978 48.93 -7.30 -32.23
C GLU A 978 48.85 -6.85 -33.70
N LEU A 979 48.56 -5.57 -33.96
CA LEU A 979 48.63 -4.96 -35.29
C LEU A 979 50.06 -4.93 -35.85
N ASP A 980 51.06 -4.58 -35.05
CA ASP A 980 52.48 -4.65 -35.41
C ASP A 980 52.89 -6.08 -35.80
N LYS A 981 52.32 -7.07 -35.13
CA LYS A 981 52.56 -8.49 -35.40
C LYS A 981 51.85 -9.00 -36.67
N GLN A 982 50.64 -8.52 -36.97
CA GLN A 982 49.88 -8.93 -38.15
C GLN A 982 50.31 -8.19 -39.44
N ASN A 983 50.63 -6.90 -39.35
CA ASN A 983 50.86 -6.01 -40.49
C ASN A 983 52.32 -5.56 -40.66
N LYS A 984 53.26 -6.06 -39.85
CA LYS A 984 54.68 -5.67 -39.85
C LYS A 984 54.92 -4.15 -39.70
N THR A 985 54.14 -3.50 -38.86
CA THR A 985 54.31 -2.07 -38.52
C THR A 985 55.21 -1.88 -37.29
N GLN A 986 55.63 -0.64 -37.02
CA GLN A 986 56.50 -0.26 -35.88
C GLN A 986 55.77 0.67 -34.88
N LEU A 987 54.45 0.57 -34.78
CA LEU A 987 53.60 1.55 -34.08
C LEU A 987 53.87 1.61 -32.59
N VAL A 988 54.18 0.47 -31.96
CA VAL A 988 54.59 0.45 -30.54
C VAL A 988 55.92 1.18 -30.35
N GLN A 989 56.83 1.08 -31.32
CA GLN A 989 58.14 1.73 -31.28
C GLN A 989 58.01 3.24 -31.50
N GLU A 990 57.14 3.67 -32.42
CA GLU A 990 56.79 5.08 -32.65
C GLU A 990 56.05 5.70 -31.44
N ALA A 991 55.09 4.97 -30.85
CA ALA A 991 54.43 5.37 -29.62
C ALA A 991 55.43 5.59 -28.47
N LEU A 992 56.37 4.66 -28.28
CA LEU A 992 57.42 4.79 -27.25
C LEU A 992 58.35 5.98 -27.51
N GLN A 993 58.64 6.32 -28.77
CA GLN A 993 59.41 7.52 -29.12
C GLN A 993 58.63 8.82 -28.91
N MET A 994 57.30 8.81 -29.04
CA MET A 994 56.46 9.99 -28.82
C MET A 994 56.38 10.46 -27.35
N PHE A 995 56.72 9.59 -26.39
CA PHE A 995 56.65 9.88 -24.94
C PHE A 995 58.00 9.81 -24.22
N GLN A 996 59.10 9.61 -24.95
CA GLN A 996 60.46 9.92 -24.49
C GLN A 996 60.72 11.42 -24.63
#